data_AF-A0A2I0UVD2-F1
#
_entry.id   AF-A0A2I0UVD2-F1
#
_cell.length_a   1.000
_cell.length_b   1.000
_cell.length_c   1.000
_cell.angle_alpha   90.00
_cell.angle_beta   90.00
_cell.angle_gamma   90.00
#
_symmetry.space_group_name_H-M   'P 1'
#
loop_
_entity.id
_entity.type
_entity.pdbx_description
1 polymer ?
#
loop_
_entity_poly.entity_id
_entity_poly.type
_entity_poly.pdbx_seq_one_letter_code
_entity_poly.pdbx_strand_id
1 'polypeptide(L)'
;MNKKLFLTAAAIPVALIVPTVASAAETVIITGQNIVNETLTVDKLPENTVVNAYQWYYLEKIDGEDGSKNTTNKPISGATSSTLKVPVEAAGKSIFVEATTTDGKKFQSETRKINQLDLEITAPTLEGYSASDFVAPGETVKVAGVTVTDKAGAKLQSGQITYSYQWFYKLGDSSFTIIEGAAGGTYTIPKDAIEKGIKDIIVKVKAQVGTAFVESDFSTAITVSKEPTDTLMNDIKALLVHDNQYNVSSLESFKGQLTALESKYQALSVPAKANVSNYEVLKRALADVELVSKLEEKVDKIKDVNEKDRPKYIQEIEEAYNKLDQLQRSLDVNDTLYTNIKDLLNEPNDLEEITEVRRLNQAIVHLLSYENSLAQYVPSDKDALQTLVTSIEADIAKLSQNYRGAIQNQTILTEAKADIKKVEQFIKSFDKLSPNNTPNKQVTAAKSIRSAYEKLTYKQLKLVSDTYLQRLTVAESAEESQIAALNHDIDSYIGDDIYPINPSASSWQSHVNNVNRMIKEYKSLTKASAAQIIGYDDLVTLQKDLKTAEKVIKDMDAYQKLMGITGVKESKLTSSYSSALKAYNKLTTLQQSLVYNADDFLLNTPKVSIDDNGKVPADKAAAEALKANIAKLANVTTFTFKQLESAVDTASESYKALSSGGRKYVTNYYLLTAAKKDISGVKSFHKKVQTAREETDAAKQAKKIETVQKAYAKLPANQQHLAKEQYEALLNNQIIDENAPNITQLNNEIATIVSNDLYTVSMEKIQNLSTQYSSLSSSDKKLITNYDILKAAIADVKKVESFMKTYEKSFSSNLSTVIKAFEKLTSKQVSLIDAATRQLIMEKQQGQQQTNENALMLIESINSLLVKGEYVDGLEDKVKEIRAKYDELSATDKKIVKNYSKLTQAENDLKKVAEVHALYKADGDDAARKAWQTAYGKLSKKLELLYTKMYPTEK
;
A
#
# COMPACT_ATOMS: atom_id res chain seq x y z
N MET A 1 -35.28 23.88 -75.59
CA MET A 1 -36.36 24.89 -75.73
C MET A 1 -35.98 25.92 -76.79
N ASN A 2 -36.95 26.42 -77.56
CA ASN A 2 -37.08 27.80 -78.11
C ASN A 2 -36.01 28.84 -77.70
N LYS A 3 -35.47 29.78 -78.53
CA LYS A 3 -35.61 30.27 -79.93
C LYS A 3 -34.22 30.87 -80.37
N LYS A 4 -33.90 31.56 -81.49
CA LYS A 4 -34.63 32.11 -82.67
C LYS A 4 -33.68 32.37 -83.87
N LEU A 5 -34.19 32.16 -85.08
CA LEU A 5 -34.03 32.94 -86.33
C LEU A 5 -33.75 34.45 -86.09
N PHE A 6 -33.18 35.25 -87.00
CA PHE A 6 -33.52 35.54 -88.42
C PHE A 6 -32.28 36.14 -89.16
N LEU A 7 -32.26 36.51 -90.47
CA LEU A 7 -32.78 36.03 -91.78
C LEU A 7 -32.69 37.24 -92.76
N THR A 8 -32.83 37.01 -94.07
CA THR A 8 -32.98 37.99 -95.20
C THR A 8 -31.73 38.76 -95.66
N ALA A 9 -31.70 39.34 -96.87
CA ALA A 9 -31.71 38.74 -98.22
C ALA A 9 -31.87 39.83 -99.32
N ALA A 10 -31.15 39.64 -100.44
CA ALA A 10 -31.44 40.08 -101.82
C ALA A 10 -31.87 41.53 -102.14
N ALA A 11 -31.11 42.16 -103.05
CA ALA A 11 -31.66 42.92 -104.19
C ALA A 11 -30.65 42.93 -105.36
N ILE A 12 -31.15 42.84 -106.61
CA ILE A 12 -30.37 43.01 -107.85
C ILE A 12 -31.14 43.99 -108.75
N PRO A 13 -30.46 45.00 -109.30
CA PRO A 13 -30.59 45.35 -110.73
C PRO A 13 -29.20 45.32 -111.39
N VAL A 14 -28.94 44.48 -112.39
CA VAL A 14 -29.35 44.65 -113.80
C VAL A 14 -28.70 45.86 -114.47
N ALA A 15 -27.86 45.53 -115.45
CA ALA A 15 -26.89 46.33 -116.17
C ALA A 15 -27.39 47.61 -116.88
N LEU A 16 -26.44 48.51 -117.14
CA LEU A 16 -26.37 49.23 -118.40
C LEU A 16 -24.92 49.19 -118.93
N ILE A 17 -24.74 48.86 -120.21
CA ILE A 17 -23.45 48.93 -120.92
C ILE A 17 -23.60 49.92 -122.05
N VAL A 18 -22.79 50.98 -122.06
CA VAL A 18 -22.50 51.79 -123.25
C VAL A 18 -21.00 52.11 -123.22
N PRO A 19 -20.21 51.73 -124.25
CA PRO A 19 -18.76 51.89 -124.22
C PRO A 19 -18.32 53.29 -124.67
N THR A 20 -17.11 53.71 -124.27
CA THR A 20 -16.39 54.77 -124.98
C THR A 20 -14.89 54.54 -124.96
N VAL A 21 -14.37 54.25 -126.16
CA VAL A 21 -13.12 54.74 -126.79
C VAL A 21 -11.96 55.18 -125.87
N ALA A 22 -10.79 54.60 -126.12
CA ALA A 22 -9.56 54.89 -125.38
C ALA A 22 -9.04 56.33 -125.52
N SER A 23 -8.46 56.83 -124.43
CA SER A 23 -7.36 57.79 -124.43
C SER A 23 -6.24 57.22 -123.55
N ALA A 24 -4.98 57.61 -123.79
CA ALA A 24 -3.86 57.07 -123.02
C ALA A 24 -3.87 57.62 -121.59
N ALA A 25 -3.92 56.73 -120.59
CA ALA A 25 -3.98 57.11 -119.18
C ALA A 25 -2.59 57.41 -118.61
N GLU A 26 -2.52 58.41 -117.74
CA GLU A 26 -1.34 58.76 -116.95
C GLU A 26 -1.18 57.78 -115.77
N THR A 27 0.06 57.45 -115.38
CA THR A 27 0.35 56.34 -114.45
C THR A 27 0.80 56.79 -113.05
N VAL A 28 0.69 55.89 -112.06
CA VAL A 28 1.15 56.11 -110.67
C VAL A 28 1.97 54.93 -110.14
N ILE A 29 2.89 55.18 -109.21
CA ILE A 29 3.85 54.18 -108.70
C ILE A 29 3.39 53.62 -107.34
N ILE A 30 3.67 52.33 -107.09
CA ILE A 30 3.43 51.64 -105.81
C ILE A 30 4.75 51.14 -105.22
N THR A 31 4.98 51.43 -103.95
CA THR A 31 6.10 50.94 -103.13
C THR A 31 5.68 49.81 -102.16
N GLY A 32 6.65 49.08 -101.59
CA GLY A 32 6.45 47.92 -100.70
C GLY A 32 6.76 46.56 -101.34
N GLN A 33 6.78 45.48 -100.54
CA GLN A 33 7.05 44.11 -101.02
C GLN A 33 5.76 43.35 -101.38
N ASN A 34 5.86 42.45 -102.36
CA ASN A 34 4.73 41.70 -102.90
C ASN A 34 4.38 40.43 -102.10
N ILE A 35 4.39 40.47 -100.76
CA ILE A 35 4.10 39.30 -99.90
C ILE A 35 2.84 39.50 -99.06
N VAL A 36 2.20 38.40 -98.68
CA VAL A 36 1.01 38.40 -97.82
C VAL A 36 1.33 39.00 -96.44
N ASN A 37 0.36 39.74 -95.89
CA ASN A 37 0.44 40.52 -94.65
C ASN A 37 1.41 41.73 -94.68
N GLU A 38 2.10 42.03 -95.78
CA GLU A 38 2.96 43.23 -95.93
C GLU A 38 2.15 44.47 -96.37
N THR A 39 2.69 45.68 -96.23
CA THR A 39 1.98 46.92 -96.62
C THR A 39 2.54 47.54 -97.91
N LEU A 40 1.66 47.74 -98.89
CA LEU A 40 1.94 48.49 -100.11
C LEU A 40 1.41 49.93 -99.99
N THR A 41 2.09 50.89 -100.63
CA THR A 41 1.79 52.33 -100.56
C THR A 41 1.83 52.96 -101.94
N VAL A 42 0.99 53.97 -102.22
CA VAL A 42 1.00 54.76 -103.46
C VAL A 42 1.86 56.02 -103.29
N ASP A 43 2.77 56.26 -104.24
CA ASP A 43 3.70 57.39 -104.21
C ASP A 43 3.10 58.70 -104.78
N LYS A 44 3.81 59.83 -104.62
CA LYS A 44 3.32 61.19 -104.92
C LYS A 44 3.03 61.40 -106.42
N LEU A 45 1.83 61.91 -106.73
CA LEU A 45 1.37 62.30 -108.08
C LEU A 45 1.96 63.65 -108.56
N PRO A 46 1.86 63.99 -109.85
CA PRO A 46 2.37 65.25 -110.42
C PRO A 46 1.82 66.51 -109.74
N GLU A 47 2.61 67.58 -109.73
CA GLU A 47 2.30 68.78 -108.96
C GLU A 47 1.01 69.49 -109.45
N ASN A 48 0.28 70.07 -108.50
CA ASN A 48 -1.08 70.63 -108.64
C ASN A 48 -2.22 69.63 -108.90
N THR A 49 -2.01 68.31 -108.73
CA THR A 49 -3.12 67.33 -108.67
C THR A 49 -3.62 67.11 -107.23
N VAL A 50 -4.93 66.87 -107.07
CA VAL A 50 -5.58 66.56 -105.77
C VAL A 50 -6.41 65.29 -105.93
N VAL A 51 -6.13 64.27 -105.12
CA VAL A 51 -6.84 62.97 -105.16
C VAL A 51 -8.12 63.04 -104.33
N ASN A 52 -9.21 62.54 -104.91
CA ASN A 52 -10.51 62.39 -104.26
C ASN A 52 -10.68 60.99 -103.63
N ALA A 53 -10.24 59.93 -104.32
CA ALA A 53 -10.33 58.56 -103.83
C ALA A 53 -9.25 57.65 -104.42
N TYR A 54 -8.91 56.58 -103.70
CA TYR A 54 -8.22 55.41 -104.22
C TYR A 54 -9.17 54.21 -104.23
N GLN A 55 -8.93 53.22 -105.09
CA GLN A 55 -9.47 51.87 -104.94
C GLN A 55 -8.44 50.87 -105.47
N TRP A 56 -8.11 49.86 -104.66
CA TRP A 56 -7.25 48.75 -105.08
C TRP A 56 -8.08 47.65 -105.73
N TYR A 57 -7.52 46.96 -106.72
CA TYR A 57 -8.21 45.94 -107.51
C TYR A 57 -7.37 44.67 -107.61
N TYR A 58 -8.04 43.52 -107.56
CA TYR A 58 -7.54 42.28 -108.15
C TYR A 58 -7.71 42.37 -109.67
N LEU A 59 -6.66 42.05 -110.41
CA LEU A 59 -6.74 41.77 -111.84
C LEU A 59 -7.13 40.30 -112.02
N GLU A 60 -8.43 40.02 -112.11
CA GLU A 60 -8.93 38.67 -112.39
C GLU A 60 -8.99 38.44 -113.90
N LYS A 61 -8.18 37.48 -114.37
CA LYS A 61 -8.31 36.93 -115.73
C LYS A 61 -9.52 36.00 -115.77
N ILE A 62 -10.41 36.25 -116.72
CA ILE A 62 -11.52 35.38 -117.07
C ILE A 62 -11.18 34.79 -118.44
N ASP A 63 -10.76 33.53 -118.44
CA ASP A 63 -10.66 32.73 -119.66
C ASP A 63 -12.10 32.34 -120.07
N GLY A 64 -12.53 32.74 -121.27
CA GLY A 64 -13.81 32.32 -121.84
C GLY A 64 -13.77 30.88 -122.35
N GLU A 65 -14.92 30.21 -122.42
CA GLU A 65 -15.01 28.83 -122.95
C GLU A 65 -14.66 28.74 -124.45
N ASP A 66 -14.61 29.87 -125.16
CA ASP A 66 -14.12 30.01 -126.53
C ASP A 66 -12.59 30.21 -126.64
N GLY A 67 -11.88 30.25 -125.51
CA GLY A 67 -10.44 30.52 -125.44
C GLY A 67 -10.05 31.99 -125.50
N SER A 68 -11.02 32.93 -125.55
CA SER A 68 -10.74 34.36 -125.46
C SER A 68 -10.31 34.74 -124.04
N LYS A 69 -9.26 35.56 -123.90
CA LYS A 69 -8.67 35.92 -122.60
C LYS A 69 -9.01 37.35 -122.23
N ASN A 70 -10.10 37.53 -121.48
CA ASN A 70 -10.52 38.85 -121.00
C ASN A 70 -9.99 39.10 -119.58
N THR A 71 -9.56 40.34 -119.30
CA THR A 71 -9.19 40.78 -117.95
C THR A 71 -10.28 41.65 -117.35
N THR A 72 -10.60 41.42 -116.08
CA THR A 72 -11.57 42.22 -115.32
C THR A 72 -10.97 42.72 -114.02
N ASN A 73 -11.35 43.93 -113.64
CA ASN A 73 -10.81 44.64 -112.48
C ASN A 73 -11.81 44.54 -111.34
N LYS A 74 -11.52 43.71 -110.34
CA LYS A 74 -12.42 43.43 -109.22
C LYS A 74 -11.95 44.14 -107.95
N PRO A 75 -12.74 45.05 -107.36
CA PRO A 75 -12.27 45.85 -106.23
C PRO A 75 -11.96 44.97 -105.02
N ILE A 76 -10.82 45.22 -104.39
CA ILE A 76 -10.46 44.67 -103.08
C ILE A 76 -11.34 45.40 -102.05
N SER A 77 -12.28 44.68 -101.45
CA SER A 77 -13.32 45.27 -100.59
C SER A 77 -12.70 46.06 -99.43
N GLY A 78 -13.14 47.31 -99.25
CA GLY A 78 -12.62 48.22 -98.21
C GLY A 78 -11.25 48.85 -98.49
N ALA A 79 -10.54 48.45 -99.55
CA ALA A 79 -9.22 48.99 -99.89
C ALA A 79 -9.32 50.30 -100.68
N THR A 80 -9.74 51.38 -100.00
CA THR A 80 -9.92 52.73 -100.59
C THR A 80 -8.87 53.77 -100.15
N SER A 81 -7.81 53.32 -99.46
CA SER A 81 -6.69 54.14 -98.99
C SER A 81 -5.54 54.17 -99.99
N SER A 82 -4.63 55.14 -99.85
CA SER A 82 -3.29 55.13 -100.49
C SER A 82 -2.37 54.01 -99.97
N THR A 83 -2.82 53.22 -99.00
CA THR A 83 -2.13 52.05 -98.46
C THR A 83 -3.01 50.80 -98.50
N LEU A 84 -2.40 49.65 -98.78
CA LEU A 84 -3.04 48.33 -98.69
C LEU A 84 -2.12 47.36 -97.94
N LYS A 85 -2.59 46.83 -96.81
CA LYS A 85 -2.01 45.61 -96.24
C LYS A 85 -2.50 44.41 -97.06
N VAL A 86 -1.57 43.69 -97.69
CA VAL A 86 -1.86 42.58 -98.62
C VAL A 86 -2.59 41.45 -97.87
N PRO A 87 -3.86 41.15 -98.19
CA PRO A 87 -4.63 40.12 -97.48
C PRO A 87 -4.23 38.70 -97.93
N VAL A 88 -4.58 37.67 -97.15
CA VAL A 88 -4.23 36.27 -97.49
C VAL A 88 -4.87 35.81 -98.80
N GLU A 89 -6.04 36.36 -99.13
CA GLU A 89 -6.77 36.13 -100.38
C GLU A 89 -6.09 36.73 -101.60
N ALA A 90 -5.03 37.55 -101.43
CA ALA A 90 -4.22 38.09 -102.52
C ALA A 90 -3.06 37.17 -102.92
N ALA A 91 -2.77 36.10 -102.16
CA ALA A 91 -1.68 35.17 -102.46
C ALA A 91 -1.70 34.69 -103.92
N GLY A 92 -0.58 34.84 -104.63
CA GLY A 92 -0.42 34.44 -106.04
C GLY A 92 -1.15 35.33 -107.06
N LYS A 93 -2.02 36.25 -106.64
CA LYS A 93 -2.84 37.11 -107.52
C LYS A 93 -2.10 38.37 -107.93
N SER A 94 -2.58 38.99 -109.00
CA SER A 94 -2.12 40.29 -109.47
C SER A 94 -3.02 41.41 -108.95
N ILE A 95 -2.43 42.50 -108.44
CA ILE A 95 -3.16 43.67 -107.93
C ILE A 95 -2.59 44.98 -108.47
N PHE A 96 -3.43 46.01 -108.48
CA PHE A 96 -3.07 47.39 -108.83
C PHE A 96 -4.00 48.38 -108.11
N VAL A 97 -3.76 49.68 -108.25
CA VAL A 97 -4.64 50.74 -107.72
C VAL A 97 -5.10 51.69 -108.82
N GLU A 98 -6.31 52.21 -108.70
CA GLU A 98 -6.73 53.44 -109.37
C GLU A 98 -6.80 54.58 -108.34
N ALA A 99 -6.18 55.71 -108.66
CA ALA A 99 -6.35 56.98 -107.97
C ALA A 99 -7.22 57.91 -108.83
N THR A 100 -8.35 58.39 -108.30
CA THR A 100 -9.25 59.32 -108.99
C THR A 100 -9.13 60.71 -108.38
N THR A 101 -8.88 61.71 -109.21
CA THR A 101 -8.68 63.12 -108.81
C THR A 101 -9.99 63.90 -108.74
N THR A 102 -9.97 65.08 -108.13
CA THR A 102 -11.15 65.93 -107.93
C THR A 102 -11.75 66.49 -109.23
N ASP A 103 -10.98 66.57 -110.33
CA ASP A 103 -11.46 66.88 -111.68
C ASP A 103 -11.92 65.63 -112.47
N GLY A 104 -11.90 64.45 -111.84
CA GLY A 104 -12.42 63.20 -112.40
C GLY A 104 -11.42 62.40 -113.23
N LYS A 105 -10.16 62.85 -113.39
CA LYS A 105 -9.13 62.05 -114.06
C LYS A 105 -8.73 60.84 -113.22
N LYS A 106 -8.36 59.75 -113.89
CA LYS A 106 -7.89 58.50 -113.28
C LYS A 106 -6.42 58.26 -113.61
N PHE A 107 -5.66 57.93 -112.57
CA PHE A 107 -4.31 57.41 -112.65
C PHE A 107 -4.32 55.95 -112.25
N GLN A 108 -3.83 55.05 -113.10
CA GLN A 108 -3.72 53.62 -112.78
C GLN A 108 -2.26 53.25 -112.53
N SER A 109 -1.99 52.39 -111.56
CA SER A 109 -0.65 51.85 -111.37
C SER A 109 -0.35 50.70 -112.33
N GLU A 110 0.93 50.40 -112.50
CA GLU A 110 1.31 49.07 -112.98
C GLU A 110 0.77 47.96 -112.06
N THR A 111 0.61 46.77 -112.62
CA THR A 111 0.07 45.61 -111.91
C THR A 111 1.19 44.81 -111.26
N ARG A 112 1.13 44.67 -109.93
CA ARG A 112 2.11 43.92 -109.13
C ARG A 112 1.54 42.55 -108.79
N LYS A 113 2.25 41.47 -109.14
CA LYS A 113 1.89 40.10 -108.74
C LYS A 113 2.37 39.84 -107.31
N ILE A 114 1.45 39.47 -106.43
CA ILE A 114 1.71 39.01 -105.07
C ILE A 114 2.24 37.56 -105.11
N ASN A 115 3.21 37.27 -104.26
CA ASN A 115 3.78 35.93 -104.11
C ASN A 115 2.70 34.94 -103.67
N GLN A 116 2.81 33.71 -104.13
CA GLN A 116 1.99 32.60 -103.63
C GLN A 116 2.55 32.14 -102.28
N LEU A 117 1.67 31.73 -101.37
CA LEU A 117 2.09 31.11 -100.10
C LEU A 117 2.69 29.72 -100.40
N ASP A 118 3.84 29.44 -99.79
CA ASP A 118 4.59 28.19 -99.85
C ASP A 118 4.71 27.66 -98.41
N LEU A 119 3.65 26.99 -97.96
CA LEU A 119 3.45 26.64 -96.55
C LEU A 119 4.26 25.41 -96.14
N GLU A 120 4.82 25.45 -94.93
CA GLU A 120 5.51 24.33 -94.29
C GLU A 120 4.94 24.06 -92.90
N ILE A 121 4.88 22.80 -92.48
CA ILE A 121 4.28 22.35 -91.22
C ILE A 121 5.14 21.28 -90.56
N THR A 122 5.28 21.32 -89.23
CA THR A 122 5.99 20.28 -88.46
C THR A 122 5.17 19.01 -88.31
N ALA A 123 5.85 17.86 -88.17
CA ALA A 123 5.19 16.60 -87.83
C ALA A 123 4.52 16.66 -86.44
N PRO A 124 3.30 16.12 -86.29
CA PRO A 124 2.58 16.10 -85.01
C PRO A 124 3.20 15.13 -84.01
N THR A 125 3.22 15.52 -82.74
CA THR A 125 3.49 14.61 -81.61
C THR A 125 2.18 14.10 -81.00
N LEU A 126 2.25 12.97 -80.29
CA LEU A 126 1.15 12.39 -79.55
C LEU A 126 1.42 12.47 -78.03
N GLU A 127 0.40 12.82 -77.25
CA GLU A 127 0.44 12.95 -75.78
C GLU A 127 -0.77 12.27 -75.12
N GLY A 128 -0.74 12.05 -73.80
CA GLY A 128 -1.93 11.68 -72.99
C GLY A 128 -2.11 10.20 -72.64
N TYR A 129 -1.10 9.37 -72.86
CA TYR A 129 -1.09 7.92 -72.63
C TYR A 129 0.02 7.50 -71.64
N SER A 130 -0.06 6.29 -71.07
CA SER A 130 0.70 5.91 -69.86
C SER A 130 2.20 5.66 -70.02
N ALA A 131 2.66 5.25 -71.21
CA ALA A 131 4.05 4.85 -71.46
C ALA A 131 4.52 5.40 -72.81
N SER A 132 5.81 5.72 -72.97
CA SER A 132 6.37 6.51 -74.09
C SER A 132 5.92 6.09 -75.49
N ASP A 133 5.71 4.78 -75.72
CA ASP A 133 5.47 4.20 -77.04
C ASP A 133 4.17 3.34 -77.10
N PHE A 134 3.42 3.25 -75.98
CA PHE A 134 2.30 2.33 -75.82
C PHE A 134 1.05 2.98 -75.23
N VAL A 135 -0.12 2.64 -75.79
CA VAL A 135 -1.43 3.11 -75.34
C VAL A 135 -2.34 1.92 -75.00
N ALA A 136 -3.06 2.01 -73.87
CA ALA A 136 -3.97 0.96 -73.43
C ALA A 136 -5.40 1.15 -73.98
N PRO A 137 -6.15 0.06 -74.25
CA PRO A 137 -7.57 0.14 -74.61
C PRO A 137 -8.39 0.95 -73.59
N GLY A 138 -9.05 2.01 -74.05
CA GLY A 138 -9.80 2.96 -73.22
C GLY A 138 -9.05 4.25 -72.85
N GLU A 139 -7.76 4.40 -73.16
CA GLU A 139 -7.03 5.68 -73.01
C GLU A 139 -7.41 6.68 -74.11
N THR A 140 -7.10 7.97 -73.91
CA THR A 140 -7.37 9.04 -74.89
C THR A 140 -6.11 9.82 -75.22
N VAL A 141 -5.69 9.69 -76.47
CA VAL A 141 -4.50 10.31 -77.05
C VAL A 141 -4.85 11.70 -77.57
N LYS A 142 -3.92 12.65 -77.48
CA LYS A 142 -4.04 14.04 -77.92
C LYS A 142 -2.92 14.38 -78.91
N VAL A 143 -3.20 15.25 -79.88
CA VAL A 143 -2.21 15.78 -80.82
C VAL A 143 -1.54 17.05 -80.26
N ALA A 144 -0.23 17.18 -80.46
CA ALA A 144 0.59 18.32 -80.08
C ALA A 144 1.71 18.59 -81.11
N GLY A 145 2.62 19.55 -80.81
CA GLY A 145 3.86 19.79 -81.58
C GLY A 145 3.73 20.52 -82.93
N VAL A 146 2.52 20.78 -83.42
CA VAL A 146 2.29 21.35 -84.76
C VAL A 146 2.56 22.85 -84.82
N THR A 147 3.41 23.27 -85.76
CA THR A 147 3.73 24.67 -86.11
C THR A 147 3.65 24.83 -87.63
N VAL A 148 3.18 25.98 -88.12
CA VAL A 148 3.03 26.30 -89.55
C VAL A 148 3.79 27.59 -89.89
N THR A 149 4.49 27.60 -91.01
CA THR A 149 5.29 28.73 -91.53
C THR A 149 5.11 28.90 -93.04
N ASP A 150 5.66 29.99 -93.60
CA ASP A 150 5.64 30.27 -95.05
C ASP A 150 7.07 30.56 -95.55
N LYS A 151 7.51 29.84 -96.58
CA LYS A 151 8.85 29.96 -97.19
C LYS A 151 9.00 31.19 -98.06
N ALA A 152 7.90 31.76 -98.55
CA ALA A 152 7.90 33.03 -99.28
C ALA A 152 8.05 34.26 -98.35
N GLY A 153 8.15 34.06 -97.03
CA GLY A 153 8.43 35.08 -96.03
C GLY A 153 7.21 35.74 -95.38
N ALA A 154 5.99 35.31 -95.71
CA ALA A 154 4.77 35.86 -95.15
C ALA A 154 4.63 35.54 -93.65
N LYS A 155 4.49 36.59 -92.82
CA LYS A 155 4.31 36.44 -91.38
C LYS A 155 2.86 36.09 -91.07
N LEU A 156 2.58 34.78 -91.05
CA LEU A 156 1.25 34.21 -90.77
C LEU A 156 0.82 34.52 -89.33
N GLN A 157 -0.48 34.74 -89.12
CA GLN A 157 -1.06 34.94 -87.79
C GLN A 157 -1.88 33.70 -87.40
N SER A 158 -1.90 33.33 -86.11
CA SER A 158 -2.56 32.08 -85.67
C SER A 158 -4.05 32.00 -86.03
N GLY A 159 -4.77 33.14 -86.09
CA GLY A 159 -6.17 33.20 -86.51
C GLY A 159 -6.40 33.08 -88.02
N GLN A 160 -5.33 33.00 -88.82
CA GLN A 160 -5.37 32.74 -90.26
C GLN A 160 -5.18 31.25 -90.60
N ILE A 161 -4.90 30.40 -89.60
CA ILE A 161 -4.59 28.97 -89.76
C ILE A 161 -5.76 28.12 -89.25
N THR A 162 -6.36 27.32 -90.13
CA THR A 162 -7.33 26.28 -89.76
C THR A 162 -6.65 24.92 -89.77
N TYR A 163 -6.82 24.12 -88.71
CA TYR A 163 -6.33 22.75 -88.62
C TYR A 163 -7.45 21.73 -88.78
N SER A 164 -7.20 20.66 -89.53
CA SER A 164 -7.97 19.41 -89.45
C SER A 164 -7.05 18.20 -89.23
N TYR A 165 -7.59 17.17 -88.60
CA TYR A 165 -6.87 15.98 -88.18
C TYR A 165 -7.40 14.77 -88.94
N GLN A 166 -6.52 13.84 -89.32
CA GLN A 166 -6.93 12.51 -89.72
C GLN A 166 -6.10 11.49 -88.95
N TRP A 167 -6.77 10.72 -88.10
CA TRP A 167 -6.15 9.58 -87.44
C TRP A 167 -6.16 8.36 -88.35
N PHE A 168 -5.21 7.46 -88.11
CA PHE A 168 -5.10 6.16 -88.78
C PHE A 168 -4.75 5.08 -87.75
N TYR A 169 -5.17 3.84 -88.01
CA TYR A 169 -4.70 2.65 -87.30
C TYR A 169 -4.17 1.60 -88.25
N LYS A 170 -3.30 0.73 -87.76
CA LYS A 170 -2.77 -0.40 -88.51
C LYS A 170 -3.50 -1.70 -88.17
N LEU A 171 -3.81 -2.49 -89.20
CA LEU A 171 -4.34 -3.84 -89.08
C LEU A 171 -3.22 -4.86 -89.31
N GLY A 172 -2.76 -5.49 -88.24
CA GLY A 172 -1.61 -6.40 -88.28
C GLY A 172 -0.35 -5.69 -88.77
N ASP A 173 0.36 -6.29 -89.73
CA ASP A 173 1.59 -5.72 -90.31
C ASP A 173 1.37 -5.02 -91.67
N SER A 174 0.11 -4.84 -92.05
CA SER A 174 -0.34 -4.14 -93.26
C SER A 174 -0.11 -2.62 -93.21
N SER A 175 -0.46 -1.91 -94.29
CA SER A 175 -0.52 -0.45 -94.34
C SER A 175 -1.55 0.14 -93.36
N PHE A 176 -1.33 1.39 -92.94
CA PHE A 176 -2.27 2.15 -92.12
C PHE A 176 -3.60 2.41 -92.84
N THR A 177 -4.69 2.33 -92.07
CA THR A 177 -6.09 2.49 -92.47
C THR A 177 -6.70 3.71 -91.77
N ILE A 178 -7.55 4.47 -92.47
CA ILE A 178 -8.26 5.64 -91.93
C ILE A 178 -9.16 5.24 -90.76
N ILE A 179 -9.17 6.03 -89.68
CA ILE A 179 -10.22 5.91 -88.66
C ILE A 179 -11.38 6.83 -89.05
N GLU A 180 -12.46 6.23 -89.54
CA GLU A 180 -13.65 6.95 -89.98
C GLU A 180 -14.25 7.81 -88.85
N GLY A 181 -14.58 9.07 -89.16
CA GLY A 181 -15.11 10.04 -88.21
C GLY A 181 -14.10 10.62 -87.20
N ALA A 182 -12.87 10.12 -87.11
CA ALA A 182 -11.85 10.64 -86.19
C ALA A 182 -11.17 11.90 -86.76
N ALA A 183 -11.88 13.03 -86.74
CA ALA A 183 -11.43 14.31 -87.29
C ALA A 183 -10.94 15.34 -86.23
N GLY A 184 -10.98 14.99 -84.94
CA GLY A 184 -10.60 15.87 -83.83
C GLY A 184 -9.14 15.74 -83.41
N GLY A 185 -8.62 16.74 -82.68
CA GLY A 185 -7.26 16.74 -82.11
C GLY A 185 -7.04 15.77 -80.93
N THR A 186 -7.98 14.85 -80.70
CA THR A 186 -7.95 13.81 -79.67
C THR A 186 -8.66 12.55 -80.16
N TYR A 187 -8.19 11.37 -79.79
CA TYR A 187 -8.80 10.08 -80.11
C TYR A 187 -8.76 9.11 -78.92
N THR A 188 -9.90 8.49 -78.60
CA THR A 188 -10.02 7.48 -77.55
C THR A 188 -9.88 6.08 -78.14
N ILE A 189 -8.94 5.29 -77.63
CA ILE A 189 -8.72 3.91 -78.09
C ILE A 189 -9.94 3.05 -77.68
N PRO A 190 -10.59 2.32 -78.61
CA PRO A 190 -11.69 1.42 -78.28
C PRO A 190 -11.28 0.36 -77.24
N LYS A 191 -12.17 0.01 -76.32
CA LYS A 191 -11.91 -1.04 -75.32
C LYS A 191 -11.64 -2.41 -75.95
N ASP A 192 -12.24 -2.65 -77.12
CA ASP A 192 -12.12 -3.85 -77.95
C ASP A 192 -11.09 -3.70 -79.08
N ALA A 193 -10.19 -2.71 -79.02
CA ALA A 193 -9.20 -2.42 -80.07
C ALA A 193 -8.31 -3.64 -80.40
N ILE A 194 -7.79 -4.33 -79.39
CA ILE A 194 -6.95 -5.52 -79.56
C ILE A 194 -7.74 -6.69 -80.17
N GLU A 195 -9.00 -6.87 -79.74
CA GLU A 195 -9.91 -7.89 -80.27
C GLU A 195 -10.28 -7.61 -81.75
N LYS A 196 -10.19 -6.35 -82.18
CA LYS A 196 -10.33 -5.88 -83.57
C LYS A 196 -9.01 -5.82 -84.36
N GLY A 197 -7.89 -6.22 -83.77
CA GLY A 197 -6.58 -6.21 -84.44
C GLY A 197 -5.99 -4.82 -84.70
N ILE A 198 -6.50 -3.78 -84.01
CA ILE A 198 -6.00 -2.41 -84.05
C ILE A 198 -4.66 -2.36 -83.32
N LYS A 199 -3.56 -2.18 -84.06
CA LYS A 199 -2.18 -2.29 -83.54
C LYS A 199 -1.51 -0.92 -83.38
N ASP A 200 -0.99 -0.34 -84.46
CA ASP A 200 -0.22 0.92 -84.41
C ASP A 200 -1.15 2.12 -84.73
N ILE A 201 -1.09 3.21 -83.96
CA ILE A 201 -1.87 4.45 -84.18
C ILE A 201 -0.96 5.58 -84.63
N ILE A 202 -1.37 6.35 -85.66
CA ILE A 202 -0.73 7.59 -86.10
C ILE A 202 -1.76 8.66 -86.47
N VAL A 203 -1.33 9.91 -86.58
CA VAL A 203 -2.15 11.03 -87.06
C VAL A 203 -1.43 11.85 -88.13
N LYS A 204 -2.18 12.44 -89.07
CA LYS A 204 -1.74 13.58 -89.88
C LYS A 204 -2.54 14.83 -89.52
N VAL A 205 -1.90 15.98 -89.66
CA VAL A 205 -2.53 17.28 -89.49
C VAL A 205 -2.43 18.06 -90.79
N LYS A 206 -3.57 18.58 -91.24
CA LYS A 206 -3.67 19.48 -92.39
C LYS A 206 -3.87 20.90 -91.87
N ALA A 207 -3.03 21.82 -92.32
CA ALA A 207 -3.19 23.25 -92.06
C ALA A 207 -3.62 23.97 -93.35
N GLN A 208 -4.55 24.91 -93.23
CA GLN A 208 -5.02 25.74 -94.33
C GLN A 208 -4.93 27.23 -93.96
N VAL A 209 -4.42 28.04 -94.89
CA VAL A 209 -4.31 29.50 -94.80
C VAL A 209 -4.83 30.12 -96.10
N GLY A 210 -6.00 30.75 -96.04
CA GLY A 210 -6.71 31.19 -97.24
C GLY A 210 -7.01 30.01 -98.17
N THR A 211 -6.50 30.06 -99.40
CA THR A 211 -6.59 28.97 -100.39
C THR A 211 -5.37 28.04 -100.43
N ALA A 212 -4.30 28.34 -99.68
CA ALA A 212 -3.13 27.48 -99.57
C ALA A 212 -3.33 26.46 -98.45
N PHE A 213 -2.84 25.24 -98.62
CA PHE A 213 -2.83 24.22 -97.57
C PHE A 213 -1.53 23.43 -97.60
N VAL A 214 -1.18 22.85 -96.45
CA VAL A 214 -0.07 21.91 -96.30
C VAL A 214 -0.52 20.77 -95.37
N GLU A 215 -0.01 19.58 -95.62
CA GLU A 215 -0.24 18.39 -94.80
C GLU A 215 1.06 17.93 -94.17
N SER A 216 1.02 17.58 -92.89
CA SER A 216 2.18 17.06 -92.18
C SER A 216 2.59 15.68 -92.67
N ASP A 217 3.82 15.31 -92.36
CA ASP A 217 4.17 13.90 -92.18
C ASP A 217 3.32 13.26 -91.08
N PHE A 218 3.32 11.94 -91.01
CA PHE A 218 2.67 11.21 -89.92
C PHE A 218 3.37 11.51 -88.59
N SER A 219 2.62 11.43 -87.49
CA SER A 219 3.23 11.29 -86.16
C SER A 219 4.11 10.04 -86.07
N THR A 220 4.95 9.98 -85.02
CA THR A 220 5.42 8.69 -84.53
C THR A 220 4.25 7.76 -84.24
N ALA A 221 4.46 6.46 -84.48
CA ALA A 221 3.48 5.43 -84.18
C ALA A 221 3.50 5.09 -82.68
N ILE A 222 2.32 4.90 -82.10
CA ILE A 222 2.15 4.36 -80.74
C ILE A 222 1.37 3.04 -80.81
N THR A 223 1.79 2.04 -80.05
CA THR A 223 1.25 0.67 -80.15
C THR A 223 0.14 0.45 -79.12
N VAL A 224 -1.02 -0.05 -79.56
CA VAL A 224 -2.10 -0.49 -78.67
C VAL A 224 -1.71 -1.82 -78.02
N SER A 225 -1.63 -1.86 -76.68
CA SER A 225 -1.23 -3.09 -75.96
C SER A 225 -1.89 -3.22 -74.58
N LYS A 226 -2.03 -4.47 -74.10
CA LYS A 226 -2.31 -4.83 -72.69
C LYS A 226 -1.07 -5.31 -71.95
N GLU A 227 0.06 -5.48 -72.63
CA GLU A 227 1.33 -6.01 -72.09
C GLU A 227 1.79 -5.34 -70.79
N PRO A 228 1.76 -3.99 -70.62
CA PRO A 228 2.15 -3.38 -69.35
C PRO A 228 1.26 -3.79 -68.16
N THR A 229 -0.05 -3.97 -68.40
CA THR A 229 -1.00 -4.41 -67.37
C THR A 229 -0.96 -5.92 -67.14
N ASP A 230 -0.74 -6.72 -68.19
CA ASP A 230 -0.65 -8.18 -68.08
C ASP A 230 0.66 -8.61 -67.41
N THR A 231 1.78 -7.97 -67.72
CA THR A 231 3.06 -8.15 -67.02
C THR A 231 2.93 -7.76 -65.55
N LEU A 232 2.29 -6.61 -65.24
CA LEU A 232 2.07 -6.21 -63.85
C LEU A 232 1.17 -7.19 -63.08
N MET A 233 0.10 -7.72 -63.69
CA MET A 233 -0.72 -8.76 -63.06
C MET A 233 0.08 -10.04 -62.79
N ASN A 234 0.96 -10.45 -63.70
CA ASN A 234 1.82 -11.62 -63.51
C ASN A 234 2.90 -11.38 -62.44
N ASP A 235 3.53 -10.21 -62.41
CA ASP A 235 4.47 -9.80 -61.36
C ASP A 235 3.79 -9.85 -59.97
N ILE A 236 2.57 -9.30 -59.85
CA ILE A 236 1.78 -9.31 -58.60
C ILE A 236 1.39 -10.74 -58.22
N LYS A 237 1.10 -11.61 -59.19
CA LYS A 237 0.83 -13.04 -58.94
C LYS A 237 2.08 -13.78 -58.44
N ALA A 238 3.26 -13.44 -58.94
CA ALA A 238 4.54 -14.04 -58.55
C ALA A 238 5.01 -13.65 -57.14
N LEU A 239 4.32 -12.73 -56.46
CA LEU A 239 4.51 -12.43 -55.03
C LEU A 239 4.12 -13.61 -54.11
N LEU A 240 3.31 -14.56 -54.58
CA LEU A 240 2.83 -15.71 -53.82
C LEU A 240 3.41 -17.01 -54.38
N VAL A 241 3.81 -17.92 -53.49
CA VAL A 241 4.07 -19.34 -53.81
C VAL A 241 2.75 -20.10 -53.85
N HIS A 242 1.87 -19.81 -52.88
CA HIS A 242 0.47 -20.24 -52.78
C HIS A 242 -0.29 -19.30 -51.84
N ASP A 243 -1.62 -19.45 -51.69
CA ASP A 243 -2.53 -18.59 -50.91
C ASP A 243 -2.05 -18.20 -49.48
N ASN A 244 -1.15 -18.98 -48.87
CA ASN A 244 -0.66 -18.83 -47.50
C ASN A 244 0.86 -18.54 -47.40
N GLN A 245 1.58 -18.30 -48.50
CA GLN A 245 3.03 -18.05 -48.48
C GLN A 245 3.47 -17.03 -49.54
N TYR A 246 4.13 -15.95 -49.10
CA TYR A 246 4.85 -15.02 -49.97
C TYR A 246 6.15 -15.64 -50.51
N ASN A 247 6.50 -15.24 -51.73
CA ASN A 247 7.72 -15.61 -52.43
C ASN A 247 8.86 -14.65 -52.02
N VAL A 248 9.43 -14.86 -50.84
CA VAL A 248 10.37 -13.94 -50.17
C VAL A 248 11.69 -14.62 -49.83
N SER A 249 12.80 -13.92 -50.12
CA SER A 249 14.17 -14.30 -49.74
C SER A 249 14.78 -13.42 -48.64
N SER A 250 14.35 -12.16 -48.55
CA SER A 250 14.56 -11.27 -47.40
C SER A 250 13.47 -10.19 -47.39
N LEU A 251 13.12 -9.66 -46.20
CA LEU A 251 12.06 -8.66 -46.08
C LEU A 251 12.38 -7.38 -46.88
N GLU A 252 13.61 -6.88 -46.80
CA GLU A 252 14.01 -5.64 -47.48
C GLU A 252 14.03 -5.79 -49.01
N SER A 253 14.47 -6.94 -49.55
CA SER A 253 14.39 -7.19 -51.00
C SER A 253 12.95 -7.31 -51.49
N PHE A 254 12.07 -7.94 -50.70
CA PHE A 254 10.65 -8.05 -51.02
C PHE A 254 9.94 -6.70 -50.94
N LYS A 255 10.21 -5.90 -49.90
CA LYS A 255 9.77 -4.50 -49.76
C LYS A 255 10.22 -3.63 -50.95
N GLY A 256 11.44 -3.82 -51.43
CA GLY A 256 11.93 -3.20 -52.67
C GLY A 256 11.13 -3.63 -53.91
N GLN A 257 10.85 -4.93 -54.06
CA GLN A 257 10.01 -5.46 -55.13
C GLN A 257 8.58 -4.88 -55.09
N LEU A 258 7.92 -4.89 -53.93
CA LEU A 258 6.58 -4.31 -53.76
C LEU A 258 6.56 -2.83 -54.11
N THR A 259 7.56 -2.07 -53.66
CA THR A 259 7.69 -0.62 -53.96
C THR A 259 7.86 -0.38 -55.46
N ALA A 260 8.59 -1.25 -56.17
CA ALA A 260 8.72 -1.20 -57.63
C ALA A 260 7.40 -1.53 -58.35
N LEU A 261 6.65 -2.54 -57.89
CA LEU A 261 5.33 -2.88 -58.46
C LEU A 261 4.28 -1.81 -58.18
N GLU A 262 4.30 -1.19 -57.00
CA GLU A 262 3.45 -0.04 -56.67
C GLU A 262 3.81 1.16 -57.56
N SER A 263 5.10 1.40 -57.81
CA SER A 263 5.54 2.45 -58.74
C SER A 263 5.08 2.17 -60.18
N LYS A 264 5.17 0.92 -60.66
CA LYS A 264 4.61 0.50 -61.96
C LYS A 264 3.10 0.75 -62.00
N TYR A 265 2.36 0.35 -60.95
CA TYR A 265 0.92 0.57 -60.87
C TYR A 265 0.58 2.05 -60.88
N GLN A 266 1.24 2.88 -60.08
CA GLN A 266 0.90 4.29 -59.94
C GLN A 266 1.19 5.11 -61.21
N ALA A 267 2.17 4.71 -62.02
CA ALA A 267 2.43 5.31 -63.33
C ALA A 267 1.30 5.07 -64.37
N LEU A 268 0.44 4.07 -64.17
CA LEU A 268 -0.69 3.80 -65.08
C LEU A 268 -1.78 4.87 -64.98
N SER A 269 -2.40 5.18 -66.12
CA SER A 269 -3.60 6.00 -66.21
C SER A 269 -4.80 5.35 -65.50
N VAL A 270 -5.85 6.14 -65.23
CA VAL A 270 -7.07 5.64 -64.57
C VAL A 270 -7.75 4.49 -65.36
N PRO A 271 -7.88 4.53 -66.70
CA PRO A 271 -8.33 3.37 -67.48
C PRO A 271 -7.42 2.15 -67.36
N ALA A 272 -6.09 2.33 -67.42
CA ALA A 272 -5.15 1.21 -67.36
C ALA A 272 -5.11 0.54 -65.96
N LYS A 273 -5.20 1.33 -64.87
CA LYS A 273 -5.32 0.83 -63.48
C LYS A 273 -6.53 -0.09 -63.29
N ALA A 274 -7.63 0.13 -64.01
CA ALA A 274 -8.84 -0.69 -63.92
C ALA A 274 -8.68 -2.09 -64.55
N ASN A 275 -7.65 -2.32 -65.37
CA ASN A 275 -7.36 -3.64 -65.96
C ASN A 275 -6.55 -4.55 -65.02
N VAL A 276 -5.90 -4.00 -63.97
CA VAL A 276 -5.03 -4.75 -63.04
C VAL A 276 -5.86 -5.45 -61.95
N SER A 277 -6.50 -6.55 -62.34
CA SER A 277 -7.54 -7.24 -61.54
C SER A 277 -7.12 -7.76 -60.17
N ASN A 278 -5.82 -8.00 -59.93
CA ASN A 278 -5.28 -8.58 -58.70
C ASN A 278 -4.56 -7.57 -57.77
N TYR A 279 -4.72 -6.25 -58.00
CA TYR A 279 -4.04 -5.20 -57.23
C TYR A 279 -4.21 -5.29 -55.71
N GLU A 280 -5.34 -5.80 -55.20
CA GLU A 280 -5.55 -5.99 -53.76
C GLU A 280 -4.52 -6.97 -53.13
N VAL A 281 -3.88 -7.86 -53.89
CA VAL A 281 -2.78 -8.72 -53.42
C VAL A 281 -1.52 -7.89 -53.14
N LEU A 282 -1.14 -6.98 -54.03
CA LEU A 282 -0.01 -6.06 -53.84
C LEU A 282 -0.26 -5.14 -52.64
N LYS A 283 -1.46 -4.57 -52.56
CA LYS A 283 -1.91 -3.71 -51.46
C LYS A 283 -1.92 -4.43 -50.10
N ARG A 284 -2.31 -5.71 -50.06
CA ARG A 284 -2.22 -6.56 -48.86
C ARG A 284 -0.76 -6.86 -48.50
N ALA A 285 0.09 -7.19 -49.47
CA ALA A 285 1.51 -7.45 -49.25
C ALA A 285 2.25 -6.21 -48.70
N LEU A 286 1.92 -5.00 -49.21
CA LEU A 286 2.46 -3.73 -48.69
C LEU A 286 2.08 -3.52 -47.22
N ALA A 287 0.82 -3.76 -46.85
CA ALA A 287 0.35 -3.64 -45.47
C ALA A 287 0.97 -4.70 -44.54
N ASP A 288 1.19 -5.93 -45.03
CA ASP A 288 1.81 -7.01 -44.25
C ASP A 288 3.31 -6.75 -44.02
N VAL A 289 4.04 -6.25 -45.02
CA VAL A 289 5.43 -5.81 -44.87
C VAL A 289 5.54 -4.62 -43.90
N GLU A 290 4.62 -3.66 -43.97
CA GLU A 290 4.57 -2.55 -43.01
C GLU A 290 4.29 -3.04 -41.57
N LEU A 291 3.42 -4.05 -41.41
CA LEU A 291 3.11 -4.64 -40.11
C LEU A 291 4.30 -5.41 -39.52
N VAL A 292 5.00 -6.22 -40.32
CA VAL A 292 6.16 -7.01 -39.88
C VAL A 292 7.37 -6.11 -39.61
N SER A 293 7.68 -5.14 -40.47
CA SER A 293 8.77 -4.19 -40.24
C SER A 293 8.57 -3.38 -38.95
N LYS A 294 7.33 -3.00 -38.62
CA LYS A 294 7.01 -2.33 -37.33
C LYS A 294 7.21 -3.23 -36.12
N LEU A 295 7.14 -4.55 -36.29
CA LEU A 295 7.39 -5.52 -35.22
C LEU A 295 8.89 -5.79 -35.05
N GLU A 296 9.66 -5.87 -36.14
CA GLU A 296 11.14 -5.88 -36.10
C GLU A 296 11.67 -4.61 -35.41
N GLU A 297 11.18 -3.43 -35.83
CA GLU A 297 11.51 -2.15 -35.16
C GLU A 297 11.15 -2.14 -33.67
N LYS A 298 10.11 -2.86 -33.24
CA LYS A 298 9.74 -2.98 -31.82
C LYS A 298 10.67 -3.93 -31.08
N VAL A 299 11.14 -5.00 -31.72
CA VAL A 299 12.14 -5.93 -31.16
C VAL A 299 13.48 -5.22 -30.96
N ASP A 300 14.00 -4.50 -31.95
CA ASP A 300 15.31 -3.83 -31.85
C ASP A 300 15.38 -2.79 -30.72
N LYS A 301 14.30 -2.01 -30.56
CA LYS A 301 14.20 -0.92 -29.57
C LYS A 301 14.07 -1.40 -28.12
N ILE A 302 14.04 -2.71 -27.85
CA ILE A 302 13.95 -3.24 -26.48
C ILE A 302 15.12 -2.82 -25.57
N LYS A 303 16.29 -2.54 -26.16
CA LYS A 303 17.49 -2.07 -25.44
C LYS A 303 17.27 -0.70 -24.80
N ASP A 304 16.44 0.14 -25.42
CA ASP A 304 16.08 1.48 -24.96
C ASP A 304 14.94 1.46 -23.92
N VAL A 305 14.30 0.31 -23.71
CA VAL A 305 13.20 0.15 -22.75
C VAL A 305 13.75 -0.08 -21.34
N ASN A 306 13.30 0.78 -20.42
CA ASN A 306 13.54 0.72 -18.98
C ASN A 306 13.29 -0.69 -18.41
N GLU A 307 14.20 -1.18 -17.57
CA GLU A 307 14.22 -2.54 -17.02
C GLU A 307 12.91 -2.94 -16.35
N LYS A 308 12.30 -2.02 -15.59
CA LYS A 308 10.97 -2.19 -14.96
C LYS A 308 9.85 -2.49 -15.96
N ASP A 309 9.87 -1.83 -17.11
CA ASP A 309 8.76 -1.84 -18.07
C ASP A 309 8.99 -2.84 -19.22
N ARG A 310 10.23 -3.35 -19.35
CA ARG A 310 10.68 -4.34 -20.34
C ARG A 310 9.86 -5.65 -20.37
N PRO A 311 9.45 -6.27 -19.25
CA PRO A 311 8.65 -7.51 -19.29
C PRO A 311 7.30 -7.32 -19.99
N LYS A 312 6.63 -6.18 -19.75
CA LYS A 312 5.39 -5.82 -20.45
C LYS A 312 5.64 -5.56 -21.94
N TYR A 313 6.74 -4.90 -22.26
CA TYR A 313 7.11 -4.62 -23.66
C TYR A 313 7.39 -5.90 -24.45
N ILE A 314 8.05 -6.90 -23.85
CA ILE A 314 8.24 -8.25 -24.41
C ILE A 314 6.89 -8.93 -24.63
N GLN A 315 5.99 -8.91 -23.63
CA GLN A 315 4.65 -9.48 -23.79
C GLN A 315 3.89 -8.82 -24.95
N GLU A 316 3.94 -7.50 -25.10
CA GLU A 316 3.31 -6.80 -26.23
C GLU A 316 3.96 -7.11 -27.60
N ILE A 317 5.20 -7.61 -27.62
CA ILE A 317 5.87 -8.11 -28.84
C ILE A 317 5.39 -9.53 -29.15
N GLU A 318 5.38 -10.44 -28.16
CA GLU A 318 4.84 -11.81 -28.33
C GLU A 318 3.37 -11.75 -28.76
N GLU A 319 2.58 -10.89 -28.13
CA GLU A 319 1.18 -10.65 -28.47
C GLU A 319 0.98 -10.02 -29.85
N ALA A 320 1.97 -9.33 -30.42
CA ALA A 320 1.89 -8.81 -31.78
C ALA A 320 2.23 -9.91 -32.80
N TYR A 321 3.32 -10.65 -32.57
CA TYR A 321 3.70 -11.80 -33.41
C TYR A 321 2.61 -12.89 -33.42
N ASN A 322 2.01 -13.18 -32.26
CA ASN A 322 0.93 -14.16 -32.14
C ASN A 322 -0.37 -13.76 -32.87
N LYS A 323 -0.51 -12.50 -33.31
CA LYS A 323 -1.67 -12.02 -34.09
C LYS A 323 -1.44 -12.07 -35.60
N LEU A 324 -0.21 -12.32 -36.06
CA LEU A 324 0.10 -12.48 -37.48
C LEU A 324 -0.55 -13.77 -38.02
N ASP A 325 -1.22 -13.70 -39.17
CA ASP A 325 -1.67 -14.89 -39.89
C ASP A 325 -0.50 -15.62 -40.58
N GLN A 326 -0.73 -16.84 -41.09
CA GLN A 326 0.33 -17.64 -41.72
C GLN A 326 0.97 -16.95 -42.94
N LEU A 327 0.20 -16.18 -43.71
CA LEU A 327 0.72 -15.43 -44.85
C LEU A 327 1.63 -14.29 -44.37
N GLN A 328 1.23 -13.55 -43.34
CA GLN A 328 2.08 -12.56 -42.67
C GLN A 328 3.35 -13.18 -42.08
N ARG A 329 3.24 -14.33 -41.40
CA ARG A 329 4.41 -15.04 -40.85
C ARG A 329 5.36 -15.55 -41.93
N SER A 330 4.92 -15.77 -43.17
CA SER A 330 5.84 -16.17 -44.25
C SER A 330 6.87 -15.08 -44.62
N LEU A 331 6.68 -13.83 -44.16
CA LEU A 331 7.68 -12.75 -44.25
C LEU A 331 8.83 -12.90 -43.24
N ASP A 332 8.65 -13.69 -42.18
CA ASP A 332 9.67 -14.02 -41.19
C ASP A 332 10.59 -15.13 -41.72
N VAL A 333 11.53 -14.75 -42.59
CA VAL A 333 12.41 -15.70 -43.28
C VAL A 333 13.24 -16.49 -42.27
N ASN A 334 13.15 -17.82 -42.35
CA ASN A 334 13.76 -18.79 -41.43
C ASN A 334 13.31 -18.68 -39.95
N ASP A 335 12.12 -18.13 -39.66
CA ASP A 335 11.65 -17.88 -38.28
C ASP A 335 12.66 -17.02 -37.46
N THR A 336 13.35 -16.08 -38.10
CA THR A 336 14.41 -15.25 -37.51
C THR A 336 13.87 -14.26 -36.48
N LEU A 337 12.79 -13.55 -36.83
CA LEU A 337 12.08 -12.64 -35.91
C LEU A 337 11.45 -13.44 -34.76
N TYR A 338 10.84 -14.60 -35.04
CA TYR A 338 10.35 -15.49 -33.98
C TYR A 338 11.47 -15.95 -33.04
N THR A 339 12.63 -16.33 -33.57
CA THR A 339 13.79 -16.74 -32.77
C THR A 339 14.30 -15.60 -31.90
N ASN A 340 14.40 -14.37 -32.44
CA ASN A 340 14.75 -13.19 -31.66
C ASN A 340 13.73 -12.93 -30.53
N ILE A 341 12.42 -13.06 -30.80
CA ILE A 341 11.36 -12.90 -29.80
C ILE A 341 11.46 -14.01 -28.73
N LYS A 342 11.74 -15.25 -29.13
CA LYS A 342 11.94 -16.40 -28.24
C LYS A 342 13.15 -16.23 -27.31
N ASP A 343 14.24 -15.63 -27.79
CA ASP A 343 15.41 -15.32 -26.96
C ASP A 343 15.24 -14.05 -26.10
N LEU A 344 14.29 -13.17 -26.44
CA LEU A 344 13.82 -12.11 -25.54
C LEU A 344 12.82 -12.64 -24.49
N LEU A 345 12.11 -13.72 -24.79
CA LEU A 345 11.33 -14.51 -23.84
C LEU A 345 12.25 -15.38 -22.95
N ASN A 346 13.20 -14.73 -22.29
CA ASN A 346 13.62 -15.20 -20.98
C ASN A 346 12.36 -15.27 -20.11
N GLU A 347 11.91 -16.48 -19.84
CA GLU A 347 10.91 -16.70 -18.81
C GLU A 347 11.45 -16.14 -17.49
N PRO A 348 10.56 -15.65 -16.59
CA PRO A 348 11.01 -14.88 -15.44
C PRO A 348 11.97 -15.69 -14.58
N ASN A 349 12.58 -15.01 -13.62
CA ASN A 349 13.37 -15.64 -12.56
C ASN A 349 12.50 -16.48 -11.59
N ASP A 350 11.40 -17.08 -12.09
CA ASP A 350 10.38 -17.88 -11.44
C ASP A 350 11.00 -18.98 -10.55
N LEU A 351 12.13 -19.57 -10.96
CA LEU A 351 12.85 -20.61 -10.19
C LEU A 351 13.70 -20.04 -9.04
N GLU A 352 14.29 -18.85 -9.19
CA GLU A 352 14.97 -18.17 -8.08
C GLU A 352 13.94 -17.55 -7.11
N GLU A 353 12.87 -16.94 -7.60
CA GLU A 353 11.80 -16.37 -6.76
C GLU A 353 11.04 -17.45 -5.98
N ILE A 354 10.76 -18.63 -6.54
CA ILE A 354 10.15 -19.74 -5.79
C ILE A 354 11.13 -20.37 -4.79
N THR A 355 12.43 -20.40 -5.10
CA THR A 355 13.48 -20.82 -4.16
C THR A 355 13.60 -19.85 -2.98
N GLU A 356 13.49 -18.54 -3.26
CA GLU A 356 13.46 -17.50 -2.23
C GLU A 356 12.15 -17.52 -1.42
N VAL A 357 11.00 -17.78 -2.04
CA VAL A 357 9.73 -18.07 -1.33
C VAL A 357 9.89 -19.28 -0.41
N ARG A 358 10.53 -20.36 -0.86
CA ARG A 358 10.80 -21.56 -0.05
C ARG A 358 11.72 -21.23 1.14
N ARG A 359 12.81 -20.47 0.93
CA ARG A 359 13.70 -19.96 2.00
C ARG A 359 12.94 -19.11 3.01
N LEU A 360 12.11 -18.17 2.53
CA LEU A 360 11.35 -17.26 3.39
C LEU A 360 10.24 -17.97 4.16
N ASN A 361 9.54 -18.91 3.53
CA ASN A 361 8.55 -19.75 4.19
C ASN A 361 9.18 -20.58 5.33
N GLN A 362 10.37 -21.15 5.11
CA GLN A 362 11.14 -21.81 6.17
C GLN A 362 11.58 -20.81 7.26
N ALA A 363 12.11 -19.64 6.89
CA ALA A 363 12.55 -18.61 7.84
C ALA A 363 11.42 -18.10 8.75
N ILE A 364 10.20 -17.95 8.22
CA ILE A 364 9.00 -17.57 8.99
C ILE A 364 8.64 -18.65 10.03
N VAL A 365 8.75 -19.93 9.67
CA VAL A 365 8.46 -21.05 10.59
C VAL A 365 9.57 -21.18 11.65
N HIS A 366 10.83 -21.01 11.24
CA HIS A 366 12.00 -21.01 12.13
C HIS A 366 12.12 -19.76 13.02
N LEU A 367 11.15 -18.83 12.98
CA LEU A 367 10.98 -17.84 14.07
C LEU A 367 10.56 -18.51 15.38
N LEU A 368 9.93 -19.70 15.34
CA LEU A 368 9.44 -20.43 16.50
C LEU A 368 10.29 -21.67 16.79
N SER A 369 10.57 -21.91 18.08
CA SER A 369 10.98 -23.22 18.59
C SER A 369 9.88 -23.83 19.46
N TYR A 370 9.96 -25.15 19.65
CA TYR A 370 8.95 -25.97 20.31
C TYR A 370 9.64 -26.76 21.44
N GLU A 371 9.54 -26.25 22.67
CA GLU A 371 10.30 -26.71 23.82
C GLU A 371 9.39 -26.81 25.05
N ASN A 372 9.58 -27.84 25.88
CA ASN A 372 8.79 -28.06 27.10
C ASN A 372 7.26 -28.05 26.85
N SER A 373 6.84 -28.61 25.71
CA SER A 373 5.46 -28.62 25.21
C SER A 373 4.88 -27.22 24.91
N LEU A 374 5.71 -26.22 24.62
CA LEU A 374 5.31 -24.85 24.33
C LEU A 374 6.04 -24.25 23.11
N ALA A 375 5.33 -23.42 22.35
CA ALA A 375 5.93 -22.57 21.33
C ALA A 375 6.55 -21.31 21.97
N GLN A 376 7.80 -21.01 21.64
CA GLN A 376 8.49 -19.76 21.96
C GLN A 376 9.21 -19.21 20.72
N TYR A 377 9.68 -17.97 20.76
CA TYR A 377 10.52 -17.45 19.67
C TYR A 377 11.95 -17.98 19.81
N VAL A 378 12.64 -18.23 18.69
CA VAL A 378 14.05 -18.68 18.69
C VAL A 378 14.99 -17.61 19.29
N PRO A 379 14.87 -16.31 18.97
CA PRO A 379 15.57 -15.26 19.71
C PRO A 379 14.99 -15.09 21.11
N SER A 380 15.85 -15.10 22.13
CA SER A 380 15.50 -14.90 23.55
C SER A 380 15.43 -13.43 23.99
N ASP A 381 15.54 -12.48 23.05
CA ASP A 381 15.36 -11.06 23.31
C ASP A 381 14.59 -10.34 22.20
N LYS A 382 13.96 -9.23 22.60
CA LYS A 382 13.06 -8.41 21.78
C LYS A 382 13.77 -7.74 20.58
N ASP A 383 15.05 -7.40 20.68
CA ASP A 383 15.80 -6.66 19.65
C ASP A 383 16.37 -7.60 18.59
N ALA A 384 16.85 -8.78 18.97
CA ALA A 384 17.20 -9.85 18.03
C ALA A 384 15.96 -10.33 17.23
N LEU A 385 14.81 -10.53 17.89
CA LEU A 385 13.57 -10.88 17.18
C LEU A 385 13.11 -9.77 16.23
N GLN A 386 13.16 -8.50 16.66
CA GLN A 386 12.81 -7.36 15.79
C GLN A 386 13.73 -7.28 14.56
N THR A 387 15.03 -7.53 14.73
CA THR A 387 16.00 -7.52 13.63
C THR A 387 15.69 -8.62 12.61
N LEU A 388 15.46 -9.85 13.07
CA LEU A 388 15.16 -10.99 12.21
C LEU A 388 13.84 -10.83 11.46
N VAL A 389 12.78 -10.37 12.15
CA VAL A 389 11.47 -10.10 11.54
C VAL A 389 11.56 -8.99 10.49
N THR A 390 12.30 -7.90 10.76
CA THR A 390 12.51 -6.83 9.78
C THR A 390 13.29 -7.31 8.56
N SER A 391 14.26 -8.20 8.71
CA SER A 391 14.98 -8.80 7.57
C SER A 391 14.04 -9.63 6.70
N ILE A 392 13.21 -10.48 7.31
CA ILE A 392 12.25 -11.33 6.57
C ILE A 392 11.22 -10.45 5.83
N GLU A 393 10.68 -9.40 6.46
CA GLU A 393 9.77 -8.47 5.79
C GLU A 393 10.44 -7.69 4.64
N ALA A 394 11.71 -7.31 4.79
CA ALA A 394 12.48 -6.65 3.74
C ALA A 394 12.78 -7.59 2.56
N ASP A 395 13.02 -8.88 2.80
CA ASP A 395 13.24 -9.88 1.76
C ASP A 395 11.92 -10.21 1.01
N ILE A 396 10.80 -10.39 1.72
CA ILE A 396 9.46 -10.50 1.13
C ILE A 396 9.14 -9.27 0.26
N ALA A 397 9.62 -8.09 0.64
CA ALA A 397 9.45 -6.85 -0.12
C ALA A 397 10.31 -6.76 -1.39
N LYS A 398 11.26 -7.67 -1.64
CA LYS A 398 12.04 -7.77 -2.89
C LYS A 398 11.33 -8.61 -3.95
N LEU A 399 10.69 -9.72 -3.57
CA LEU A 399 9.95 -10.62 -4.46
C LEU A 399 8.97 -9.88 -5.39
N SER A 400 8.71 -10.38 -6.59
CA SER A 400 7.65 -9.86 -7.45
C SER A 400 6.26 -10.07 -6.84
N GLN A 401 5.27 -9.31 -7.33
CA GLN A 401 3.91 -9.29 -6.78
C GLN A 401 3.22 -10.67 -6.78
N ASN A 402 3.58 -11.55 -7.73
CA ASN A 402 3.01 -12.89 -7.83
C ASN A 402 3.49 -13.80 -6.69
N TYR A 403 4.79 -13.78 -6.39
CA TYR A 403 5.43 -14.68 -5.41
C TYR A 403 5.23 -14.24 -3.96
N ARG A 404 5.03 -12.93 -3.69
CA ARG A 404 4.52 -12.48 -2.38
C ARG A 404 3.19 -13.15 -2.00
N GLY A 405 2.37 -13.50 -2.99
CA GLY A 405 1.12 -14.24 -2.83
C GLY A 405 1.29 -15.73 -2.45
N ALA A 406 2.51 -16.27 -2.55
CA ALA A 406 2.88 -17.63 -2.18
C ALA A 406 3.63 -17.72 -0.83
N ILE A 407 3.88 -16.57 -0.16
CA ILE A 407 4.44 -16.54 1.19
C ILE A 407 3.41 -17.01 2.21
N GLN A 408 3.72 -18.08 2.91
CA GLN A 408 2.88 -18.78 3.87
C GLN A 408 3.13 -18.26 5.30
N ASN A 409 2.31 -18.69 6.28
CA ASN A 409 2.53 -18.44 7.71
C ASN A 409 2.72 -16.97 8.17
N GLN A 410 2.35 -15.96 7.36
CA GLN A 410 2.50 -14.53 7.66
C GLN A 410 1.86 -14.06 8.99
N THR A 411 0.93 -14.86 9.54
CA THR A 411 0.40 -14.70 10.90
C THR A 411 1.51 -14.71 11.96
N ILE A 412 2.55 -15.55 11.82
CA ILE A 412 3.69 -15.62 12.74
C ILE A 412 4.46 -14.29 12.77
N LEU A 413 4.74 -13.69 11.61
CA LEU A 413 5.35 -12.34 11.52
C LEU A 413 4.45 -11.28 12.18
N THR A 414 3.14 -11.36 11.96
CA THR A 414 2.15 -10.42 12.51
C THR A 414 2.09 -10.51 14.04
N GLU A 415 2.10 -11.72 14.58
CA GLU A 415 2.13 -11.98 16.03
C GLU A 415 3.46 -11.58 16.66
N ALA A 416 4.60 -11.90 16.03
CA ALA A 416 5.91 -11.49 16.51
C ALA A 416 6.00 -9.96 16.65
N LYS A 417 5.48 -9.20 15.67
CA LYS A 417 5.41 -7.72 15.73
C LYS A 417 4.48 -7.20 16.83
N ALA A 418 3.40 -7.92 17.14
CA ALA A 418 2.52 -7.60 18.27
C ALA A 418 3.20 -7.88 19.62
N ASP A 419 3.90 -9.01 19.73
CA ASP A 419 4.62 -9.44 20.94
C ASP A 419 5.84 -8.55 21.23
N ILE A 420 6.65 -8.22 20.22
CA ILE A 420 7.74 -7.22 20.32
C ILE A 420 7.20 -5.93 20.94
N LYS A 421 6.09 -5.40 20.42
CA LYS A 421 5.46 -4.16 20.90
C LYS A 421 4.91 -4.28 22.33
N LYS A 422 4.47 -5.48 22.75
CA LYS A 422 4.04 -5.75 24.13
C LYS A 422 5.23 -5.78 25.09
N VAL A 423 6.32 -6.42 24.70
CA VAL A 423 7.55 -6.50 25.49
C VAL A 423 8.24 -5.14 25.57
N GLU A 424 8.22 -4.34 24.49
CA GLU A 424 8.67 -2.95 24.49
C GLU A 424 7.85 -2.08 25.46
N GLN A 425 6.52 -2.22 25.48
CA GLN A 425 5.64 -1.54 26.44
C GLN A 425 5.91 -1.96 27.89
N PHE A 426 6.27 -3.23 28.12
CA PHE A 426 6.70 -3.71 29.43
C PHE A 426 8.06 -3.14 29.84
N ILE A 427 9.06 -3.17 28.95
CA ILE A 427 10.40 -2.60 29.19
C ILE A 427 10.32 -1.11 29.56
N LYS A 428 9.53 -0.31 28.82
CA LYS A 428 9.28 1.11 29.12
C LYS A 428 8.58 1.36 30.46
N SER A 429 8.01 0.34 31.11
CA SER A 429 7.48 0.51 32.46
C SER A 429 8.58 0.65 33.53
N PHE A 430 9.83 0.25 33.23
CA PHE A 430 11.01 0.46 34.08
C PHE A 430 11.53 1.90 34.07
N ASP A 431 11.08 2.77 33.15
CA ASP A 431 11.41 4.20 33.16
C ASP A 431 10.85 4.91 34.41
N LYS A 432 9.91 4.26 35.11
CA LYS A 432 9.39 4.65 36.42
C LYS A 432 10.36 4.40 37.58
N LEU A 433 11.41 3.59 37.39
CA LEU A 433 12.43 3.27 38.38
C LEU A 433 13.67 4.14 38.15
N SER A 434 13.67 5.33 38.77
CA SER A 434 14.80 6.25 38.76
C SER A 434 15.77 5.96 39.91
N PRO A 435 17.10 6.10 39.74
CA PRO A 435 18.08 6.02 40.84
C PRO A 435 17.78 6.95 42.02
N ASN A 436 17.07 8.06 41.78
CA ASN A 436 16.67 9.03 42.80
C ASN A 436 15.32 8.70 43.47
N ASN A 437 14.79 7.49 43.31
CA ASN A 437 13.57 7.06 43.99
C ASN A 437 13.87 6.56 45.41
N THR A 438 13.12 7.08 46.38
CA THR A 438 13.03 6.51 47.73
C THR A 438 12.51 5.07 47.69
N PRO A 439 12.91 4.18 48.61
CA PRO A 439 12.48 2.78 48.65
C PRO A 439 10.97 2.56 48.43
N ASN A 440 10.13 3.31 49.15
CA ASN A 440 8.67 3.24 49.01
C ASN A 440 8.15 3.56 47.60
N LYS A 441 8.84 4.42 46.83
CA LYS A 441 8.55 4.69 45.41
C LYS A 441 9.04 3.56 44.52
N GLN A 442 10.19 2.97 44.82
CA GLN A 442 10.70 1.80 44.10
C GLN A 442 9.72 0.62 44.24
N VAL A 443 9.32 0.24 45.46
CA VAL A 443 8.34 -0.83 45.72
C VAL A 443 6.98 -0.52 45.07
N THR A 444 6.52 0.74 45.11
CA THR A 444 5.25 1.15 44.47
C THR A 444 5.31 1.04 42.94
N ALA A 445 6.43 1.44 42.32
CA ALA A 445 6.65 1.31 40.88
C ALA A 445 6.81 -0.18 40.50
N ALA A 446 7.61 -0.94 41.24
CA ALA A 446 7.84 -2.36 41.07
C ALA A 446 6.54 -3.16 41.08
N LYS A 447 5.62 -2.89 42.03
CA LYS A 447 4.28 -3.49 42.03
C LYS A 447 3.50 -3.23 40.74
N SER A 448 3.62 -2.05 40.12
CA SER A 448 3.02 -1.75 38.80
C SER A 448 3.71 -2.48 37.65
N ILE A 449 5.00 -2.79 37.76
CA ILE A 449 5.80 -3.48 36.74
C ILE A 449 5.55 -5.00 36.83
N ARG A 450 5.58 -5.59 38.02
CA ARG A 450 5.16 -6.97 38.30
C ARG A 450 3.74 -7.23 37.79
N SER A 451 2.81 -6.32 38.07
CA SER A 451 1.43 -6.35 37.54
C SER A 451 1.31 -6.24 36.01
N ALA A 452 2.40 -5.96 35.28
CA ALA A 452 2.47 -5.99 33.82
C ALA A 452 3.22 -7.24 33.32
N TYR A 453 4.31 -7.64 34.00
CA TYR A 453 5.06 -8.88 33.78
C TYR A 453 4.15 -10.12 33.84
N GLU A 454 3.30 -10.22 34.87
CA GLU A 454 2.34 -11.32 35.06
C GLU A 454 1.25 -11.40 33.98
N LYS A 455 1.13 -10.38 33.12
CA LYS A 455 0.19 -10.32 31.99
C LYS A 455 0.82 -10.68 30.65
N LEU A 456 2.12 -10.96 30.61
CA LEU A 456 2.79 -11.42 29.40
C LEU A 456 2.41 -12.88 29.12
N THR A 457 2.25 -13.21 27.83
CA THR A 457 2.10 -14.59 27.34
C THR A 457 3.45 -15.31 27.43
N TYR A 458 3.48 -16.63 27.27
CA TYR A 458 4.74 -17.39 27.29
C TYR A 458 5.74 -16.90 26.23
N LYS A 459 5.28 -16.69 25.00
CA LYS A 459 6.07 -16.12 23.89
C LYS A 459 6.66 -14.74 24.24
N GLN A 460 5.88 -13.88 24.88
CA GLN A 460 6.32 -12.54 25.30
C GLN A 460 7.29 -12.58 26.50
N LEU A 461 7.04 -13.43 27.49
CA LEU A 461 7.88 -13.56 28.69
C LEU A 461 9.30 -13.99 28.32
N LYS A 462 9.44 -14.88 27.32
CA LYS A 462 10.72 -15.39 26.80
C LYS A 462 11.58 -14.37 26.06
N LEU A 463 11.05 -13.18 25.77
CA LEU A 463 11.80 -12.05 25.17
C LEU A 463 12.27 -11.02 26.22
N VAL A 464 11.95 -11.24 27.50
CA VAL A 464 12.38 -10.38 28.62
C VAL A 464 13.72 -10.88 29.15
N SER A 465 14.80 -10.15 28.87
CA SER A 465 16.12 -10.41 29.45
C SER A 465 16.10 -10.39 30.98
N ASP A 466 16.81 -11.32 31.61
CA ASP A 466 17.00 -11.45 33.07
C ASP A 466 17.43 -10.14 33.75
N THR A 467 18.13 -9.25 33.03
CA THR A 467 18.51 -7.91 33.51
C THR A 467 17.29 -7.10 34.00
N TYR A 468 16.14 -7.23 33.33
CA TYR A 468 14.91 -6.57 33.76
C TYR A 468 14.27 -7.27 34.96
N LEU A 469 14.34 -8.60 35.05
CA LEU A 469 13.86 -9.35 36.21
C LEU A 469 14.69 -9.04 37.47
N GLN A 470 16.02 -8.98 37.35
CA GLN A 470 16.92 -8.54 38.42
C GLN A 470 16.61 -7.12 38.89
N ARG A 471 16.45 -6.17 37.95
CA ARG A 471 16.03 -4.79 38.28
C ARG A 471 14.67 -4.72 38.97
N LEU A 472 13.74 -5.62 38.64
CA LEU A 472 12.44 -5.71 39.28
C LEU A 472 12.57 -6.23 40.72
N THR A 473 13.25 -7.36 40.94
CA THR A 473 13.48 -7.94 42.27
C THR A 473 14.19 -6.96 43.21
N VAL A 474 15.23 -6.25 42.74
CA VAL A 474 15.91 -5.21 43.54
C VAL A 474 14.96 -4.08 43.96
N ALA A 475 14.02 -3.68 43.08
CA ALA A 475 13.03 -2.65 43.38
C ALA A 475 11.87 -3.15 44.27
N GLU A 476 11.61 -4.46 44.31
CA GLU A 476 10.64 -5.09 45.22
C GLU A 476 11.22 -5.25 46.64
N SER A 477 12.48 -5.63 46.77
CA SER A 477 13.23 -5.69 48.06
C SER A 477 13.73 -4.34 48.56
N ALA A 478 13.44 -3.21 47.89
CA ALA A 478 14.05 -1.92 48.22
C ALA A 478 13.76 -1.42 49.66
N GLU A 479 12.65 -1.85 50.28
CA GLU A 479 12.30 -1.54 51.67
C GLU A 479 12.83 -2.58 52.69
N GLU A 480 13.39 -3.71 52.26
CA GLU A 480 13.71 -4.87 53.11
C GLU A 480 14.69 -4.54 54.24
N SER A 481 15.76 -3.78 53.95
CA SER A 481 16.69 -3.30 54.98
C SER A 481 16.05 -2.32 55.97
N GLN A 482 15.01 -1.58 55.56
CA GLN A 482 14.26 -0.69 56.46
C GLN A 482 13.31 -1.49 57.36
N ILE A 483 12.71 -2.56 56.84
CA ILE A 483 11.88 -3.50 57.60
C ILE A 483 12.73 -4.21 58.66
N ALA A 484 13.89 -4.75 58.28
CA ALA A 484 14.81 -5.42 59.18
C ALA A 484 15.35 -4.49 60.28
N ALA A 485 15.81 -3.29 59.91
CA ALA A 485 16.30 -2.31 60.88
C ALA A 485 15.21 -1.84 61.84
N LEU A 486 13.99 -1.58 61.35
CA LEU A 486 12.87 -1.14 62.18
C LEU A 486 12.37 -2.26 63.11
N ASN A 487 12.32 -3.51 62.66
CA ASN A 487 12.01 -4.65 63.53
C ASN A 487 13.06 -4.81 64.65
N HIS A 488 14.35 -4.68 64.33
CA HIS A 488 15.42 -4.73 65.33
C HIS A 488 15.38 -3.54 66.32
N ASP A 489 15.16 -2.32 65.81
CA ASP A 489 14.97 -1.13 66.65
C ASP A 489 13.79 -1.29 67.63
N ILE A 490 12.67 -1.85 67.15
CA ILE A 490 11.48 -2.10 67.98
C ILE A 490 11.75 -3.19 69.03
N ASP A 491 12.30 -4.33 68.62
CA ASP A 491 12.67 -5.43 69.51
C ASP A 491 13.61 -4.96 70.63
N SER A 492 14.64 -4.18 70.29
CA SER A 492 15.57 -3.57 71.26
C SER A 492 14.93 -2.59 72.26
N TYR A 493 13.69 -2.15 72.01
CA TYR A 493 12.95 -1.19 72.83
C TYR A 493 11.79 -1.80 73.63
N ILE A 494 11.15 -2.86 73.12
CA ILE A 494 9.91 -3.44 73.67
C ILE A 494 9.78 -4.97 73.47
N GLY A 495 10.85 -5.68 73.11
CA GLY A 495 10.87 -7.15 73.02
C GLY A 495 10.56 -7.85 74.35
N ASP A 496 10.29 -9.16 74.30
CA ASP A 496 9.58 -9.91 75.36
C ASP A 496 10.16 -9.78 76.79
N ASP A 497 11.48 -9.59 76.94
CA ASP A 497 12.18 -9.43 78.24
C ASP A 497 12.55 -7.97 78.61
N ILE A 498 12.35 -7.00 77.70
CA ILE A 498 13.02 -5.68 77.77
C ILE A 498 12.21 -4.59 78.51
N TYR A 499 10.92 -4.82 78.74
CA TYR A 499 10.02 -3.79 79.28
C TYR A 499 9.78 -3.92 80.80
N PRO A 500 10.53 -3.15 81.63
CA PRO A 500 10.26 -1.70 81.69
C PRO A 500 11.51 -0.80 81.61
N ILE A 501 11.42 0.26 80.80
CA ILE A 501 12.39 1.37 80.84
C ILE A 501 12.19 2.16 82.14
N ASN A 502 13.26 2.29 82.93
CA ASN A 502 13.42 3.27 84.01
C ASN A 502 14.32 4.41 83.48
N PRO A 503 13.76 5.47 82.87
CA PRO A 503 14.55 6.53 82.27
C PRO A 503 15.19 7.42 83.35
N SER A 504 16.19 8.21 82.99
CA SER A 504 16.66 9.33 83.81
C SER A 504 16.18 10.66 83.24
N ALA A 505 16.32 11.74 84.02
CA ALA A 505 16.08 13.10 83.54
C ALA A 505 16.89 13.44 82.27
N SER A 506 18.09 12.88 82.11
CA SER A 506 18.95 13.09 80.94
C SER A 506 18.64 12.14 79.77
N SER A 507 18.15 10.92 80.01
CA SER A 507 17.79 9.98 78.93
C SER A 507 16.39 10.20 78.38
N TRP A 508 15.46 10.77 79.17
CA TRP A 508 14.03 10.90 78.86
C TRP A 508 13.73 11.33 77.42
N GLN A 509 14.29 12.46 76.98
CA GLN A 509 14.01 13.00 75.65
C GLN A 509 14.54 12.10 74.51
N SER A 510 15.59 11.30 74.76
CA SER A 510 16.12 10.34 73.80
C SER A 510 15.13 9.20 73.56
N HIS A 511 14.56 8.61 74.62
CA HIS A 511 13.52 7.58 74.49
C HIS A 511 12.28 8.11 73.76
N VAL A 512 11.82 9.33 74.10
CA VAL A 512 10.71 10.00 73.40
C VAL A 512 11.02 10.23 71.92
N ASN A 513 12.25 10.66 71.58
CA ASN A 513 12.65 10.89 70.20
C ASN A 513 12.73 9.58 69.40
N ASN A 514 13.29 8.51 69.96
CA ASN A 514 13.45 7.22 69.28
C ASN A 514 12.11 6.52 69.01
N VAL A 515 11.18 6.51 69.97
CA VAL A 515 9.81 5.99 69.74
C VAL A 515 9.07 6.80 68.68
N ASN A 516 9.26 8.12 68.64
CA ASN A 516 8.70 8.96 67.57
C ASN A 516 9.37 8.74 66.21
N ARG A 517 10.68 8.42 66.18
CA ARG A 517 11.42 8.05 64.96
C ARG A 517 10.87 6.76 64.36
N MET A 518 10.84 5.66 65.12
CA MET A 518 10.32 4.37 64.66
C MET A 518 8.88 4.46 64.12
N ILE A 519 8.00 5.19 64.82
CA ILE A 519 6.61 5.42 64.37
C ILE A 519 6.54 6.25 63.08
N LYS A 520 7.52 7.13 62.82
CA LYS A 520 7.61 7.89 61.55
C LYS A 520 8.15 7.00 60.42
N GLU A 521 9.12 6.14 60.70
CA GLU A 521 9.71 5.21 59.74
C GLU A 521 8.68 4.16 59.29
N TYR A 522 7.95 3.54 60.23
CA TYR A 522 6.79 2.68 59.92
C TYR A 522 5.82 3.34 58.94
N LYS A 523 5.48 4.62 59.19
CA LYS A 523 4.54 5.40 58.36
C LYS A 523 5.11 5.85 57.01
N SER A 524 6.41 5.65 56.78
CA SER A 524 7.06 5.92 55.50
C SER A 524 7.10 4.71 54.57
N LEU A 525 6.97 3.49 55.13
CA LEU A 525 6.92 2.23 54.38
C LEU A 525 5.65 2.12 53.53
N THR A 526 5.69 1.31 52.46
CA THR A 526 4.47 0.88 51.78
C THR A 526 3.60 0.01 52.67
N LYS A 527 2.28 -0.05 52.39
CA LYS A 527 1.31 -0.83 53.19
C LYS A 527 1.66 -2.34 53.30
N ALA A 528 2.34 -2.90 52.30
CA ALA A 528 2.76 -4.30 52.33
C ALA A 528 3.92 -4.50 53.31
N SER A 529 4.97 -3.70 53.17
CA SER A 529 6.14 -3.69 54.06
C SER A 529 5.79 -3.34 55.51
N ALA A 530 4.89 -2.39 55.73
CA ALA A 530 4.38 -2.05 57.06
C ALA A 530 3.63 -3.21 57.75
N ALA A 531 3.07 -4.16 56.99
CA ALA A 531 2.44 -5.36 57.55
C ALA A 531 3.45 -6.46 57.95
N GLN A 532 4.74 -6.27 57.68
CA GLN A 532 5.84 -7.13 58.13
C GLN A 532 6.52 -6.60 59.41
N ILE A 533 6.02 -5.50 59.98
CA ILE A 533 6.58 -4.91 61.19
C ILE A 533 5.91 -5.51 62.44
N ILE A 534 6.74 -6.08 63.31
CA ILE A 534 6.36 -6.71 64.57
C ILE A 534 6.35 -5.64 65.68
N GLY A 535 5.52 -5.82 66.72
CA GLY A 535 5.48 -4.93 67.89
C GLY A 535 4.95 -3.49 67.66
N TYR A 536 4.51 -3.12 66.47
CA TYR A 536 4.12 -1.73 66.18
C TYR A 536 2.95 -1.21 67.03
N ASP A 537 1.95 -2.03 67.36
CA ASP A 537 0.83 -1.60 68.21
C ASP A 537 1.25 -1.35 69.67
N ASP A 538 2.27 -2.08 70.15
CA ASP A 538 2.88 -1.92 71.46
C ASP A 538 3.81 -0.70 71.49
N LEU A 539 4.57 -0.45 70.42
CA LEU A 539 5.32 0.81 70.21
C LEU A 539 4.38 2.04 70.20
N VAL A 540 3.23 1.93 69.55
CA VAL A 540 2.17 2.95 69.56
C VAL A 540 1.51 3.08 70.94
N THR A 541 1.53 2.05 71.77
CA THR A 541 1.07 2.10 73.16
C THR A 541 2.11 2.77 74.06
N LEU A 542 3.39 2.40 73.94
CA LEU A 542 4.52 3.09 74.56
C LEU A 542 4.51 4.60 74.26
N GLN A 543 4.23 5.00 73.01
CA GLN A 543 4.13 6.42 72.66
C GLN A 543 3.02 7.18 73.43
N LYS A 544 1.95 6.50 73.86
CA LYS A 544 0.87 7.08 74.69
C LYS A 544 1.28 7.09 76.17
N ASP A 545 1.97 6.05 76.61
CA ASP A 545 2.40 5.89 78.01
C ASP A 545 3.50 6.88 78.36
N LEU A 546 4.50 7.09 77.49
CA LEU A 546 5.47 8.18 77.60
C LEU A 546 4.78 9.55 77.73
N LYS A 547 3.81 9.86 76.87
CA LYS A 547 3.00 11.11 76.92
C LYS A 547 2.09 11.23 78.13
N THR A 548 1.91 10.14 78.89
CA THR A 548 1.10 10.11 80.11
C THR A 548 2.00 10.29 81.34
N ALA A 549 3.13 9.59 81.40
CA ALA A 549 4.19 9.81 82.35
C ALA A 549 4.76 11.24 82.28
N GLU A 550 4.97 11.80 81.07
CA GLU A 550 5.49 13.17 80.86
C GLU A 550 4.68 14.24 81.60
N LYS A 551 3.36 14.04 81.73
CA LYS A 551 2.47 14.97 82.45
C LYS A 551 2.68 14.88 83.95
N VAL A 552 2.79 13.65 84.47
CA VAL A 552 3.03 13.40 85.90
C VAL A 552 4.43 13.86 86.30
N ILE A 553 5.45 13.63 85.47
CA ILE A 553 6.79 14.18 85.63
C ILE A 553 6.73 15.70 85.77
N LYS A 554 5.98 16.39 84.88
CA LYS A 554 5.80 17.85 84.93
C LYS A 554 5.01 18.34 86.15
N ASP A 555 3.98 17.61 86.60
CA ASP A 555 3.23 17.91 87.81
C ASP A 555 4.10 17.77 89.08
N MET A 556 4.95 16.74 89.13
CA MET A 556 5.92 16.52 90.21
C MET A 556 7.03 17.60 90.22
N ASP A 557 7.59 17.91 89.05
CA ASP A 557 8.54 19.00 88.83
C ASP A 557 7.98 20.35 89.28
N ALA A 558 6.71 20.63 88.95
CA ALA A 558 6.02 21.84 89.36
C ALA A 558 5.83 21.92 90.88
N TYR A 559 5.56 20.79 91.53
CA TYR A 559 5.52 20.70 93.00
C TYR A 559 6.89 20.96 93.63
N GLN A 560 7.97 20.32 93.15
CA GLN A 560 9.32 20.56 93.69
C GLN A 560 9.76 22.01 93.50
N LYS A 561 9.47 22.61 92.33
CA LYS A 561 9.70 24.04 92.06
C LYS A 561 8.86 24.95 92.97
N LEU A 562 7.63 24.55 93.33
CA LEU A 562 6.81 25.28 94.30
C LEU A 562 7.35 25.17 95.75
N MET A 563 7.96 24.05 96.13
CA MET A 563 8.54 23.86 97.46
C MET A 563 9.77 24.76 97.69
N GLY A 564 10.59 24.97 96.66
CA GLY A 564 11.77 25.84 96.73
C GLY A 564 11.46 27.34 96.86
N ILE A 565 10.19 27.77 96.77
CA ILE A 565 9.80 29.19 96.84
C ILE A 565 9.42 29.57 98.27
N THR A 566 10.18 30.49 98.86
CA THR A 566 9.89 31.05 100.19
C THR A 566 8.52 31.74 100.21
N GLY A 567 7.71 31.47 101.24
CA GLY A 567 6.42 32.12 101.45
C GLY A 567 5.21 31.51 100.73
N VAL A 568 5.35 30.34 100.07
CA VAL A 568 4.20 29.62 99.52
C VAL A 568 3.31 29.08 100.65
N LYS A 569 1.99 29.34 100.56
CA LYS A 569 0.99 28.85 101.53
C LYS A 569 0.97 27.32 101.58
N GLU A 570 0.97 26.74 102.79
CA GLU A 570 0.96 25.29 103.02
C GLU A 570 -0.18 24.57 102.25
N SER A 571 -1.38 25.16 102.24
CA SER A 571 -2.54 24.64 101.50
C SER A 571 -2.32 24.53 99.99
N LYS A 572 -1.46 25.36 99.39
CA LYS A 572 -1.08 25.27 97.97
C LYS A 572 -0.10 24.10 97.73
N LEU A 573 0.88 23.90 98.62
CA LEU A 573 1.81 22.77 98.54
C LEU A 573 1.04 21.45 98.69
N THR A 574 0.21 21.31 99.73
CA THR A 574 -0.62 20.14 99.99
C THR A 574 -1.59 19.84 98.83
N SER A 575 -2.19 20.88 98.22
CA SER A 575 -3.05 20.71 97.03
C SER A 575 -2.27 20.25 95.79
N SER A 576 -1.06 20.79 95.57
CA SER A 576 -0.22 20.43 94.43
C SER A 576 0.31 19.00 94.54
N TYR A 577 0.84 18.63 95.71
CA TYR A 577 1.28 17.27 96.03
C TYR A 577 0.13 16.26 95.87
N SER A 578 -1.03 16.55 96.48
CA SER A 578 -2.20 15.67 96.38
C SER A 578 -2.71 15.50 94.95
N SER A 579 -2.48 16.50 94.08
CA SER A 579 -2.88 16.44 92.67
C SER A 579 -1.89 15.60 91.84
N ALA A 580 -0.59 15.86 91.97
CA ALA A 580 0.47 15.09 91.31
C ALA A 580 0.45 13.61 91.72
N LEU A 581 0.33 13.32 93.02
CA LEU A 581 0.20 11.95 93.52
C LEU A 581 -1.09 11.26 93.04
N LYS A 582 -2.21 12.01 92.93
CA LYS A 582 -3.48 11.50 92.35
C LYS A 582 -3.40 11.32 90.84
N ALA A 583 -2.41 11.89 90.16
CA ALA A 583 -2.08 11.57 88.77
C ALA A 583 -1.21 10.30 88.71
N TYR A 584 -0.14 10.24 89.49
CA TYR A 584 0.75 9.07 89.61
C TYR A 584 0.01 7.77 89.99
N ASN A 585 -0.88 7.83 90.98
CA ASN A 585 -1.67 6.67 91.44
C ASN A 585 -2.82 6.27 90.47
N LYS A 586 -2.91 6.86 89.27
CA LYS A 586 -3.78 6.38 88.18
C LYS A 586 -3.02 5.62 87.10
N LEU A 587 -1.69 5.71 87.10
CA LEU A 587 -0.83 5.11 86.09
C LEU A 587 -0.81 3.58 86.24
N THR A 588 -0.60 2.86 85.13
CA THR A 588 -0.25 1.42 85.13
C THR A 588 1.15 1.22 85.71
N THR A 589 1.58 -0.02 86.04
CA THR A 589 2.95 -0.28 86.55
C THR A 589 4.00 0.29 85.60
N LEU A 590 3.72 0.11 84.31
CA LEU A 590 4.54 0.50 83.19
C LEU A 590 4.61 2.02 82.97
N GLN A 591 3.48 2.71 83.20
CA GLN A 591 3.46 4.16 83.18
C GLN A 591 4.13 4.76 84.42
N GLN A 592 4.16 4.05 85.57
CA GLN A 592 4.86 4.51 86.78
C GLN A 592 6.38 4.39 86.66
N SER A 593 6.91 3.28 86.11
CA SER A 593 8.36 3.09 85.91
C SER A 593 9.00 4.18 85.03
N LEU A 594 8.20 4.76 84.11
CA LEU A 594 8.60 5.88 83.26
C LEU A 594 8.72 7.22 83.99
N VAL A 595 8.18 7.39 85.21
CA VAL A 595 8.21 8.65 85.97
C VAL A 595 9.49 8.74 86.80
N TYR A 596 10.58 9.15 86.16
CA TYR A 596 11.93 9.17 86.75
C TYR A 596 12.11 10.01 88.03
N ASN A 597 11.20 10.95 88.31
CA ASN A 597 11.22 11.81 89.49
C ASN A 597 10.25 11.33 90.60
N ALA A 598 9.65 10.15 90.47
CA ALA A 598 8.70 9.60 91.45
C ALA A 598 9.29 9.42 92.84
N ASP A 599 10.48 8.82 92.98
CA ASP A 599 11.08 8.56 94.29
C ASP A 599 11.40 9.85 95.05
N ASP A 600 12.02 10.83 94.38
CA ASP A 600 12.29 12.16 94.94
C ASP A 600 11.00 12.88 95.35
N PHE A 601 9.96 12.83 94.52
CA PHE A 601 8.64 13.38 94.84
C PHE A 601 8.00 12.69 96.06
N LEU A 602 8.07 11.36 96.15
CA LEU A 602 7.48 10.56 97.23
C LEU A 602 8.22 10.71 98.57
N LEU A 603 9.53 10.98 98.55
CA LEU A 603 10.31 11.30 99.74
C LEU A 603 10.00 12.72 100.27
N ASN A 604 9.76 13.68 99.38
CA ASN A 604 9.54 15.10 99.72
C ASN A 604 8.06 15.44 100.01
N THR A 605 7.43 14.72 100.94
CA THR A 605 6.03 14.97 101.32
C THR A 605 5.82 16.30 102.09
N PRO A 606 4.65 16.97 101.97
CA PRO A 606 4.37 18.22 102.68
C PRO A 606 4.40 18.08 104.21
N LYS A 607 5.19 18.92 104.87
CA LYS A 607 5.21 19.03 106.34
C LYS A 607 4.08 19.96 106.79
N VAL A 608 3.13 19.41 107.54
CA VAL A 608 1.96 20.14 108.07
C VAL A 608 2.28 20.78 109.42
N SER A 609 1.90 22.05 109.59
CA SER A 609 1.96 22.79 110.85
C SER A 609 0.59 22.83 111.56
N ILE A 610 0.58 23.13 112.87
CA ILE A 610 -0.58 22.88 113.76
C ILE A 610 -1.61 24.04 113.68
N ASP A 611 -2.88 23.74 113.91
CA ASP A 611 -4.04 24.61 113.65
C ASP A 611 -4.35 25.68 114.73
N ASP A 612 -5.15 26.67 114.31
CA ASP A 612 -5.36 28.00 114.94
C ASP A 612 -6.00 28.03 116.35
N ASN A 613 -6.05 26.92 117.08
CA ASN A 613 -6.68 26.84 118.41
C ASN A 613 -5.87 26.05 119.48
N GLY A 614 -4.63 25.63 119.19
CA GLY A 614 -3.62 25.38 120.23
C GLY A 614 -3.85 24.26 121.25
N LYS A 615 -4.82 23.36 121.06
CA LYS A 615 -5.03 22.17 121.92
C LYS A 615 -4.80 20.86 121.18
N VAL A 616 -3.91 20.04 121.75
CA VAL A 616 -3.61 18.70 121.25
C VAL A 616 -4.80 17.75 121.49
N PRO A 617 -5.30 17.04 120.46
CA PRO A 617 -6.33 16.01 120.63
C PRO A 617 -5.82 14.85 121.50
N ALA A 618 -6.68 14.34 122.40
CA ALA A 618 -6.34 13.20 123.26
C ALA A 618 -6.00 11.92 122.47
N ASP A 619 -6.55 11.78 121.26
CA ASP A 619 -6.32 10.70 120.31
C ASP A 619 -5.16 10.96 119.33
N LYS A 620 -4.35 12.01 119.51
CA LYS A 620 -3.19 12.30 118.63
C LYS A 620 -2.22 11.11 118.54
N ALA A 621 -1.97 10.40 119.63
CA ALA A 621 -1.10 9.22 119.61
C ALA A 621 -1.66 8.10 118.71
N ALA A 622 -2.97 7.87 118.76
CA ALA A 622 -3.65 6.92 117.87
C ALA A 622 -3.67 7.42 116.41
N ALA A 623 -3.79 8.73 116.17
CA ALA A 623 -3.72 9.32 114.85
C ALA A 623 -2.32 9.19 114.20
N GLU A 624 -1.25 9.44 114.95
CA GLU A 624 0.13 9.25 114.48
C GLU A 624 0.48 7.77 114.28
N ALA A 625 0.03 6.88 115.17
CA ALA A 625 0.16 5.42 114.99
C ALA A 625 -0.61 4.91 113.75
N LEU A 626 -1.81 5.44 113.51
CA LEU A 626 -2.58 5.15 112.31
C LEU A 626 -1.89 5.70 111.06
N LYS A 627 -1.36 6.92 111.10
CA LYS A 627 -0.56 7.50 110.01
C LYS A 627 0.66 6.66 109.69
N ALA A 628 1.37 6.12 110.68
CA ALA A 628 2.46 5.17 110.47
C ALA A 628 2.01 3.84 109.82
N ASN A 629 0.80 3.34 110.16
CA ASN A 629 0.23 2.16 109.51
C ASN A 629 -0.26 2.45 108.07
N ILE A 630 -0.90 3.60 107.83
CA ILE A 630 -1.33 4.05 106.50
C ILE A 630 -0.12 4.34 105.61
N ALA A 631 1.03 4.75 106.16
CA ALA A 631 2.26 4.95 105.39
C ALA A 631 2.77 3.64 104.75
N LYS A 632 2.52 2.48 105.36
CA LYS A 632 2.83 1.17 104.75
C LYS A 632 2.06 0.94 103.44
N LEU A 633 0.83 1.48 103.36
CA LEU A 633 -0.01 1.44 102.15
C LEU A 633 0.51 2.34 101.01
N ALA A 634 1.61 3.09 101.20
CA ALA A 634 2.30 3.77 100.11
C ALA A 634 2.97 2.77 99.15
N ASN A 635 3.53 1.67 99.67
CA ASN A 635 4.13 0.61 98.88
C ASN A 635 3.25 -0.63 98.84
N VAL A 636 2.27 -0.62 97.93
CA VAL A 636 1.29 -1.69 97.78
C VAL A 636 1.91 -3.01 97.29
N THR A 637 3.09 -2.99 96.66
CA THR A 637 3.76 -4.22 96.17
C THR A 637 4.36 -5.09 97.28
N THR A 638 4.19 -4.69 98.55
CA THR A 638 4.54 -5.48 99.74
C THR A 638 3.37 -6.33 100.26
N PHE A 639 2.20 -6.27 99.62
CA PHE A 639 0.98 -6.95 100.04
C PHE A 639 0.43 -7.85 98.92
N THR A 640 0.09 -9.10 99.25
CA THR A 640 -0.90 -9.85 98.45
C THR A 640 -2.27 -9.18 98.57
N PHE A 641 -3.17 -9.44 97.60
CA PHE A 641 -4.51 -8.87 97.59
C PHE A 641 -5.25 -8.99 98.93
N LYS A 642 -5.27 -10.20 99.53
CA LYS A 642 -5.93 -10.46 100.83
C LYS A 642 -5.28 -9.69 101.99
N GLN A 643 -3.95 -9.60 102.01
CA GLN A 643 -3.24 -8.83 103.06
C GLN A 643 -3.54 -7.34 102.96
N LEU A 644 -3.65 -6.79 101.74
CA LEU A 644 -4.03 -5.40 101.54
C LEU A 644 -5.47 -5.13 102.00
N GLU A 645 -6.42 -6.03 101.71
CA GLU A 645 -7.79 -5.92 102.23
C GLU A 645 -7.81 -5.80 103.76
N SER A 646 -7.21 -6.77 104.46
CA SER A 646 -7.18 -6.75 105.94
C SER A 646 -6.49 -5.51 106.50
N ALA A 647 -5.39 -5.04 105.88
CA ALA A 647 -4.69 -3.83 106.30
C ALA A 647 -5.52 -2.55 106.06
N VAL A 648 -6.22 -2.46 104.93
CA VAL A 648 -7.09 -1.33 104.59
C VAL A 648 -8.32 -1.28 105.47
N ASP A 649 -8.96 -2.40 105.77
CA ASP A 649 -10.14 -2.43 106.65
C ASP A 649 -9.75 -2.08 108.09
N THR A 650 -8.67 -2.67 108.63
CA THR A 650 -8.11 -2.31 109.95
C THR A 650 -7.79 -0.82 110.06
N ALA A 651 -7.13 -0.24 109.04
CA ALA A 651 -6.82 1.19 109.01
C ALA A 651 -8.09 2.07 108.83
N SER A 652 -9.14 1.53 108.21
CA SER A 652 -10.42 2.23 108.05
C SER A 652 -11.23 2.29 109.33
N GLU A 653 -11.24 1.22 110.10
CA GLU A 653 -11.88 1.17 111.42
C GLU A 653 -11.13 2.06 112.41
N SER A 654 -9.80 1.99 112.40
CA SER A 654 -8.94 2.91 113.14
C SER A 654 -9.22 4.38 112.78
N TYR A 655 -9.36 4.72 111.49
CA TYR A 655 -9.72 6.08 111.07
C TYR A 655 -11.15 6.49 111.47
N LYS A 656 -12.10 5.55 111.45
CA LYS A 656 -13.49 5.78 111.90
C LYS A 656 -13.56 6.06 113.41
N ALA A 657 -12.65 5.52 114.22
CA ALA A 657 -12.61 5.70 115.67
C ALA A 657 -12.07 7.07 116.13
N LEU A 658 -11.27 7.75 115.31
CA LEU A 658 -10.66 9.04 115.67
C LEU A 658 -11.67 10.19 115.74
N SER A 659 -11.38 11.17 116.59
CA SER A 659 -12.09 12.45 116.68
C SER A 659 -11.89 13.31 115.43
N SER A 660 -12.71 14.35 115.25
CA SER A 660 -12.51 15.32 114.16
C SER A 660 -11.18 16.07 114.25
N GLY A 661 -10.66 16.28 115.47
CA GLY A 661 -9.32 16.83 115.71
C GLY A 661 -8.22 15.81 115.36
N GLY A 662 -8.31 14.59 115.90
CA GLY A 662 -7.34 13.52 115.65
C GLY A 662 -7.18 13.18 114.18
N ARG A 663 -8.27 13.17 113.40
CA ARG A 663 -8.22 12.94 111.95
C ARG A 663 -7.36 13.96 111.19
N LYS A 664 -7.22 15.21 111.66
CA LYS A 664 -6.32 16.21 111.06
C LYS A 664 -4.85 15.77 111.09
N TYR A 665 -4.45 15.00 112.11
CA TYR A 665 -3.08 14.50 112.26
C TYR A 665 -2.79 13.29 111.35
N VAL A 666 -3.82 12.65 110.77
CA VAL A 666 -3.69 11.55 109.79
C VAL A 666 -3.46 12.13 108.39
N THR A 667 -2.39 12.89 108.24
CA THR A 667 -2.09 13.70 107.03
C THR A 667 -1.96 12.88 105.74
N ASN A 668 -1.78 11.55 105.84
CA ASN A 668 -1.66 10.62 104.72
C ASN A 668 -2.93 9.80 104.40
N TYR A 669 -4.10 10.18 104.91
CA TYR A 669 -5.39 9.49 104.64
C TYR A 669 -5.72 9.28 103.14
N TYR A 670 -5.11 10.05 102.24
CA TYR A 670 -5.19 9.83 100.80
C TYR A 670 -4.67 8.45 100.37
N LEU A 671 -3.66 7.87 101.04
CA LEU A 671 -3.15 6.53 100.76
C LEU A 671 -4.20 5.45 101.05
N LEU A 672 -4.86 5.54 102.21
CA LEU A 672 -5.95 4.65 102.59
C LEU A 672 -7.13 4.76 101.62
N THR A 673 -7.37 5.95 101.07
CA THR A 673 -8.40 6.17 100.04
C THR A 673 -8.00 5.59 98.68
N ALA A 674 -6.71 5.63 98.33
CA ALA A 674 -6.19 4.99 97.11
C ALA A 674 -6.26 3.46 97.21
N ALA A 675 -5.75 2.86 98.29
CA ALA A 675 -5.74 1.40 98.47
C ALA A 675 -7.15 0.78 98.46
N LYS A 676 -8.17 1.47 99.00
CA LYS A 676 -9.59 1.08 98.86
C LYS A 676 -10.06 1.00 97.41
N LYS A 677 -9.68 1.99 96.61
CA LYS A 677 -10.01 2.03 95.17
C LYS A 677 -9.30 0.90 94.45
N ASP A 678 -8.06 0.59 94.83
CA ASP A 678 -7.29 -0.49 94.25
C ASP A 678 -7.90 -1.86 94.55
N ILE A 679 -8.28 -2.13 95.80
CA ILE A 679 -9.06 -3.33 96.18
C ILE A 679 -10.35 -3.44 95.35
N SER A 680 -11.09 -2.34 95.21
CA SER A 680 -12.37 -2.32 94.49
C SER A 680 -12.21 -2.59 92.98
N GLY A 681 -11.13 -2.08 92.37
CA GLY A 681 -10.77 -2.36 90.99
C GLY A 681 -10.36 -3.82 90.77
N VAL A 682 -9.53 -4.37 91.66
CA VAL A 682 -9.10 -5.78 91.61
C VAL A 682 -10.27 -6.74 91.79
N LYS A 683 -11.22 -6.49 92.72
CA LYS A 683 -12.48 -7.25 92.81
C LYS A 683 -13.26 -7.25 91.51
N SER A 684 -13.35 -6.09 90.86
CA SER A 684 -14.03 -5.92 89.57
C SER A 684 -13.32 -6.64 88.42
N PHE A 685 -12.01 -6.84 88.53
CA PHE A 685 -11.21 -7.64 87.60
C PHE A 685 -11.32 -9.15 87.86
N HIS A 686 -11.17 -9.60 89.12
CA HIS A 686 -11.33 -11.01 89.49
C HIS A 686 -12.68 -11.58 89.07
N LYS A 687 -13.76 -10.77 89.10
CA LYS A 687 -15.06 -11.20 88.54
C LYS A 687 -14.99 -11.54 87.04
N LYS A 688 -14.20 -10.81 86.24
CA LYS A 688 -13.99 -11.12 84.81
C LYS A 688 -13.13 -12.35 84.61
N VAL A 689 -12.07 -12.52 85.42
CA VAL A 689 -11.23 -13.72 85.45
C VAL A 689 -12.09 -14.96 85.69
N GLN A 690 -12.98 -14.89 86.68
CA GLN A 690 -13.90 -15.98 87.00
C GLN A 690 -14.89 -16.27 85.86
N THR A 691 -15.52 -15.25 85.27
CA THR A 691 -16.42 -15.42 84.11
C THR A 691 -15.71 -15.95 82.84
N ALA A 692 -14.39 -15.79 82.74
CA ALA A 692 -13.56 -16.46 81.73
C ALA A 692 -13.30 -17.94 82.08
N ARG A 693 -12.85 -18.22 83.32
CA ARG A 693 -12.62 -19.57 83.84
C ARG A 693 -13.87 -20.48 83.80
N GLU A 694 -15.06 -19.89 83.94
CA GLU A 694 -16.35 -20.59 83.91
C GLU A 694 -16.90 -20.86 82.49
N GLU A 695 -16.21 -20.43 81.43
CA GLU A 695 -16.59 -20.77 80.05
C GLU A 695 -16.04 -22.13 79.63
N THR A 696 -16.90 -22.98 79.08
CA THR A 696 -16.55 -24.37 78.68
C THR A 696 -16.31 -24.54 77.18
N ASP A 697 -16.76 -23.60 76.35
CA ASP A 697 -16.46 -23.55 74.91
C ASP A 697 -15.11 -22.86 74.69
N ALA A 698 -14.13 -23.56 74.12
CA ALA A 698 -12.76 -23.05 73.96
C ALA A 698 -12.70 -21.74 73.13
N ALA A 699 -13.46 -21.64 72.06
CA ALA A 699 -13.49 -20.46 71.19
C ALA A 699 -14.20 -19.25 71.82
N LYS A 700 -15.14 -19.48 72.74
CA LYS A 700 -15.70 -18.43 73.62
C LYS A 700 -14.75 -18.09 74.78
N GLN A 701 -14.08 -19.09 75.34
CA GLN A 701 -13.14 -18.93 76.45
C GLN A 701 -11.96 -18.06 76.03
N ALA A 702 -11.36 -18.33 74.85
CA ALA A 702 -10.31 -17.51 74.26
C ALA A 702 -10.71 -16.02 74.13
N LYS A 703 -11.94 -15.72 73.66
CA LYS A 703 -12.45 -14.33 73.56
C LYS A 703 -12.71 -13.68 74.93
N LYS A 704 -13.07 -14.48 75.94
CA LYS A 704 -13.18 -14.01 77.33
C LYS A 704 -11.79 -13.78 77.95
N ILE A 705 -10.81 -14.63 77.67
CA ILE A 705 -9.40 -14.46 78.06
C ILE A 705 -8.81 -13.20 77.42
N GLU A 706 -9.02 -12.99 76.11
CA GLU A 706 -8.65 -11.74 75.41
C GLU A 706 -9.26 -10.51 76.08
N THR A 707 -10.52 -10.61 76.51
CA THR A 707 -11.22 -9.55 77.26
C THR A 707 -10.64 -9.33 78.67
N VAL A 708 -10.13 -10.39 79.32
CA VAL A 708 -9.42 -10.31 80.61
C VAL A 708 -8.02 -9.71 80.43
N GLN A 709 -7.22 -10.15 79.45
CA GLN A 709 -5.92 -9.55 79.09
C GLN A 709 -6.06 -8.04 78.83
N LYS A 710 -7.03 -7.64 78.00
CA LYS A 710 -7.37 -6.23 77.71
C LYS A 710 -7.94 -5.47 78.90
N ALA A 711 -8.35 -6.14 79.98
CA ALA A 711 -8.73 -5.51 81.24
C ALA A 711 -7.52 -5.38 82.19
N TYR A 712 -6.67 -6.40 82.27
CA TYR A 712 -5.47 -6.44 83.10
C TYR A 712 -4.45 -5.37 82.66
N ALA A 713 -4.23 -5.23 81.35
CA ALA A 713 -3.37 -4.18 80.77
C ALA A 713 -3.86 -2.75 81.06
N LYS A 714 -5.11 -2.56 81.52
CA LYS A 714 -5.72 -1.27 81.85
C LYS A 714 -5.88 -1.02 83.35
N LEU A 715 -5.42 -1.95 84.19
CA LEU A 715 -5.39 -1.76 85.64
C LEU A 715 -4.24 -0.81 86.02
N PRO A 716 -4.43 0.13 86.98
CA PRO A 716 -3.35 0.86 87.63
C PRO A 716 -2.31 -0.08 88.27
N ALA A 717 -1.10 0.42 88.50
CA ALA A 717 0.06 -0.36 88.92
C ALA A 717 -0.19 -1.35 90.07
N ASN A 718 -0.65 -0.79 91.21
CA ASN A 718 -1.08 -1.53 92.39
C ASN A 718 -2.06 -2.64 92.05
N GLN A 719 -3.03 -2.36 91.17
CA GLN A 719 -4.09 -3.29 90.79
C GLN A 719 -3.58 -4.40 89.88
N GLN A 720 -2.58 -4.14 89.01
CA GLN A 720 -1.90 -5.19 88.24
C GLN A 720 -1.17 -6.15 89.18
N HIS A 721 -0.34 -5.64 90.09
CA HIS A 721 0.38 -6.46 91.08
C HIS A 721 -0.57 -7.36 91.89
N LEU A 722 -1.62 -6.78 92.49
CA LEU A 722 -2.57 -7.50 93.34
C LEU A 722 -3.42 -8.52 92.56
N ALA A 723 -3.64 -8.31 91.26
CA ALA A 723 -4.42 -9.20 90.40
C ALA A 723 -3.58 -10.29 89.69
N LYS A 724 -2.24 -10.17 89.74
CA LYS A 724 -1.30 -10.98 88.95
C LYS A 724 -1.53 -12.49 89.13
N GLU A 725 -1.61 -12.95 90.38
CA GLU A 725 -1.81 -14.36 90.75
C GLU A 725 -3.03 -15.00 90.03
N GLN A 726 -4.19 -14.32 90.05
CA GLN A 726 -5.39 -14.86 89.41
C GLN A 726 -5.39 -14.72 87.89
N TYR A 727 -4.67 -13.74 87.35
CA TYR A 727 -4.49 -13.55 85.92
C TYR A 727 -3.59 -14.64 85.32
N GLU A 728 -2.42 -14.90 85.90
CA GLU A 728 -1.52 -15.97 85.47
C GLU A 728 -2.19 -17.35 85.65
N ALA A 729 -2.92 -17.57 86.75
CA ALA A 729 -3.69 -18.78 86.97
C ALA A 729 -4.93 -18.95 86.05
N LEU A 730 -5.26 -17.96 85.22
CA LEU A 730 -6.22 -18.12 84.10
C LEU A 730 -5.48 -18.54 82.83
N LEU A 731 -4.39 -17.85 82.47
CA LEU A 731 -3.62 -18.15 81.27
C LEU A 731 -3.02 -19.56 81.31
N ASN A 732 -2.47 -19.97 82.46
CA ASN A 732 -1.86 -21.29 82.64
C ASN A 732 -2.89 -22.45 82.67
N ASN A 733 -4.19 -22.16 82.73
CA ASN A 733 -5.28 -23.15 82.78
C ASN A 733 -6.31 -22.93 81.65
N GLN A 734 -5.92 -22.28 80.55
CA GLN A 734 -6.79 -22.08 79.40
C GLN A 734 -7.03 -23.39 78.63
N ILE A 735 -8.24 -23.58 78.12
CA ILE A 735 -8.57 -24.71 77.24
C ILE A 735 -7.90 -24.46 75.88
N ILE A 736 -7.01 -25.37 75.49
CA ILE A 736 -6.42 -25.40 74.15
C ILE A 736 -7.46 -25.99 73.19
N ASP A 737 -7.80 -25.26 72.13
CA ASP A 737 -8.65 -25.77 71.05
C ASP A 737 -7.79 -26.57 70.05
N GLU A 738 -7.78 -27.89 70.20
CA GLU A 738 -7.09 -28.81 69.30
C GLU A 738 -7.65 -28.79 67.85
N ASN A 739 -8.81 -28.16 67.63
CA ASN A 739 -9.42 -27.98 66.31
C ASN A 739 -9.14 -26.58 65.72
N ALA A 740 -8.35 -25.74 66.39
CA ALA A 740 -8.00 -24.41 65.89
C ALA A 740 -7.28 -24.53 64.53
N PRO A 741 -7.75 -23.83 63.47
CA PRO A 741 -7.14 -23.93 62.16
C PRO A 741 -5.69 -23.46 62.19
N ASN A 742 -4.76 -24.26 61.69
CA ASN A 742 -3.32 -23.94 61.68
C ASN A 742 -3.02 -22.84 60.65
N ILE A 743 -3.19 -21.59 61.08
CA ILE A 743 -3.02 -20.37 60.28
C ILE A 743 -1.61 -20.29 59.68
N THR A 744 -0.58 -20.66 60.45
CA THR A 744 0.82 -20.65 59.99
C THR A 744 1.03 -21.65 58.86
N GLN A 745 0.53 -22.89 59.01
CA GLN A 745 0.58 -23.89 57.96
C GLN A 745 -0.17 -23.42 56.71
N LEU A 746 -1.41 -22.97 56.83
CA LEU A 746 -2.22 -22.52 55.69
C LEU A 746 -1.58 -21.32 54.97
N ASN A 747 -1.01 -20.36 55.70
CA ASN A 747 -0.32 -19.21 55.11
C ASN A 747 0.96 -19.62 54.36
N ASN A 748 1.67 -20.64 54.86
CA ASN A 748 2.85 -21.20 54.21
C ASN A 748 2.48 -22.05 52.98
N GLU A 749 1.43 -22.89 53.06
CA GLU A 749 0.92 -23.62 51.89
C GLU A 749 0.42 -22.66 50.80
N ILE A 750 -0.16 -21.53 51.16
CA ILE A 750 -0.52 -20.46 50.20
C ILE A 750 0.72 -19.79 49.58
N ALA A 751 1.82 -19.64 50.34
CA ALA A 751 3.08 -19.14 49.77
C ALA A 751 3.62 -20.08 48.68
N THR A 752 3.54 -21.39 48.90
CA THR A 752 4.05 -22.39 47.94
C THR A 752 3.26 -22.51 46.63
N ILE A 753 2.13 -21.80 46.48
CA ILE A 753 1.33 -21.80 45.24
C ILE A 753 2.13 -21.27 44.03
N VAL A 754 3.07 -20.35 44.27
CA VAL A 754 3.91 -19.72 43.23
C VAL A 754 5.39 -19.93 43.54
N SER A 755 6.17 -20.34 42.53
CA SER A 755 7.63 -20.28 42.56
C SER A 755 8.16 -19.91 41.18
N ASN A 756 9.25 -19.15 41.11
CA ASN A 756 9.83 -18.63 39.86
C ASN A 756 8.79 -18.00 38.91
N ASP A 757 7.88 -17.19 39.48
CA ASP A 757 6.74 -16.56 38.78
C ASP A 757 5.75 -17.51 38.06
N LEU A 758 5.74 -18.81 38.37
CA LEU A 758 4.79 -19.79 37.82
C LEU A 758 4.00 -20.48 38.94
N TYR A 759 2.81 -20.99 38.62
CA TYR A 759 2.08 -21.86 39.55
C TYR A 759 2.68 -23.26 39.54
N THR A 760 3.01 -23.76 40.74
CA THR A 760 3.68 -25.04 41.02
C THR A 760 2.73 -26.15 41.48
N VAL A 761 1.49 -25.78 41.83
CA VAL A 761 0.47 -26.67 42.40
C VAL A 761 -0.72 -26.82 41.45
N SER A 762 -1.48 -27.91 41.60
CA SER A 762 -2.65 -28.18 40.76
C SER A 762 -3.80 -27.19 41.02
N MET A 763 -4.69 -27.05 40.03
CA MET A 763 -5.94 -26.28 40.18
C MET A 763 -6.79 -26.80 41.37
N GLU A 764 -6.80 -28.11 41.59
CA GLU A 764 -7.45 -28.76 42.75
C GLU A 764 -6.83 -28.30 44.08
N LYS A 765 -5.50 -28.24 44.21
CA LYS A 765 -4.86 -27.73 45.43
C LYS A 765 -5.20 -26.25 45.68
N ILE A 766 -5.30 -25.44 44.63
CA ILE A 766 -5.75 -24.04 44.74
C ILE A 766 -7.22 -23.97 45.22
N GLN A 767 -8.11 -24.82 44.70
CA GLN A 767 -9.51 -24.90 45.15
C GLN A 767 -9.62 -25.43 46.60
N ASN A 768 -8.78 -26.38 47.01
CA ASN A 768 -8.69 -26.86 48.39
C ASN A 768 -8.24 -25.74 49.35
N LEU A 769 -7.16 -25.03 49.04
CA LEU A 769 -6.67 -23.88 49.82
C LEU A 769 -7.70 -22.73 49.85
N SER A 770 -8.43 -22.50 48.75
CA SER A 770 -9.57 -21.57 48.71
C SER A 770 -10.67 -21.98 49.68
N THR A 771 -10.92 -23.27 49.84
CA THR A 771 -11.94 -23.80 50.76
C THR A 771 -11.49 -23.65 52.22
N GLN A 772 -10.24 -24.02 52.53
CA GLN A 772 -9.63 -23.84 53.85
C GLN A 772 -9.61 -22.36 54.28
N TYR A 773 -9.19 -21.45 53.39
CA TYR A 773 -9.26 -20.02 53.67
C TYR A 773 -10.71 -19.54 53.88
N SER A 774 -11.68 -20.11 53.16
CA SER A 774 -13.08 -19.68 53.24
C SER A 774 -13.75 -20.04 54.57
N SER A 775 -13.36 -21.15 55.22
CA SER A 775 -13.91 -21.56 56.52
C SER A 775 -13.35 -20.77 57.72
N LEU A 776 -12.18 -20.13 57.59
CA LEU A 776 -11.59 -19.29 58.65
C LEU A 776 -12.53 -18.17 59.14
N SER A 777 -12.37 -17.73 60.39
CA SER A 777 -13.14 -16.61 60.91
C SER A 777 -12.60 -15.23 60.46
N SER A 778 -13.36 -14.17 60.73
CA SER A 778 -13.01 -12.79 60.34
C SER A 778 -11.81 -12.19 61.10
N SER A 779 -11.31 -12.83 62.16
CA SER A 779 -10.00 -12.54 62.75
C SER A 779 -8.90 -13.22 61.95
N ASP A 780 -9.02 -14.52 61.77
CA ASP A 780 -7.92 -15.39 61.33
C ASP A 780 -7.61 -15.19 59.84
N LYS A 781 -8.62 -14.83 59.03
CA LYS A 781 -8.44 -14.34 57.64
C LYS A 781 -7.51 -13.13 57.53
N LYS A 782 -7.32 -12.34 58.59
CA LYS A 782 -6.37 -11.20 58.60
C LYS A 782 -4.93 -11.62 58.86
N LEU A 783 -4.71 -12.83 59.38
CA LEU A 783 -3.38 -13.38 59.68
C LEU A 783 -2.79 -14.14 58.48
N ILE A 784 -3.60 -14.47 57.47
CA ILE A 784 -3.16 -15.03 56.20
C ILE A 784 -2.57 -13.91 55.31
N THR A 785 -1.32 -13.52 55.58
CA THR A 785 -0.61 -12.46 54.85
C THR A 785 -0.50 -12.73 53.35
N ASN A 786 -0.44 -14.00 52.95
CA ASN A 786 -0.22 -14.42 51.56
C ASN A 786 -1.53 -14.53 50.74
N TYR A 787 -2.67 -14.12 51.29
CA TYR A 787 -4.00 -14.31 50.66
C TYR A 787 -4.12 -13.76 49.23
N ASP A 788 -3.44 -12.65 48.89
CA ASP A 788 -3.49 -12.09 47.53
C ASP A 788 -2.90 -13.05 46.47
N ILE A 789 -1.99 -13.98 46.84
CA ILE A 789 -1.48 -15.05 45.96
C ILE A 789 -2.59 -16.05 45.63
N LEU A 790 -3.26 -16.59 46.67
CA LEU A 790 -4.39 -17.51 46.52
C LEU A 790 -5.52 -16.88 45.72
N LYS A 791 -5.83 -15.61 45.97
CA LYS A 791 -6.85 -14.83 45.26
C LYS A 791 -6.52 -14.62 43.78
N ALA A 792 -5.26 -14.39 43.42
CA ALA A 792 -4.83 -14.36 42.03
C ALA A 792 -4.95 -15.73 41.36
N ALA A 793 -4.49 -16.79 42.03
CA ALA A 793 -4.58 -18.17 41.55
C ALA A 793 -6.04 -18.59 41.26
N ILE A 794 -6.99 -18.33 42.16
CA ILE A 794 -8.43 -18.59 41.96
C ILE A 794 -8.99 -17.85 40.73
N ALA A 795 -8.49 -16.64 40.44
CA ALA A 795 -8.93 -15.86 39.29
C ALA A 795 -8.33 -16.37 37.96
N ASP A 796 -7.13 -16.96 38.00
CA ASP A 796 -6.49 -17.58 36.84
C ASP A 796 -7.04 -18.99 36.55
N VAL A 797 -7.31 -19.80 37.57
CA VAL A 797 -7.99 -21.11 37.44
C VAL A 797 -9.27 -20.97 36.61
N LYS A 798 -10.11 -19.97 36.89
CA LYS A 798 -11.36 -19.71 36.13
C LYS A 798 -11.14 -19.37 34.65
N LYS A 799 -10.00 -18.78 34.29
CA LYS A 799 -9.62 -18.53 32.88
C LYS A 799 -9.18 -19.84 32.21
N VAL A 800 -8.42 -20.66 32.93
CA VAL A 800 -7.96 -21.98 32.45
C VAL A 800 -9.15 -22.93 32.29
N GLU A 801 -10.09 -22.98 33.24
CA GLU A 801 -11.37 -23.69 33.09
C GLU A 801 -12.18 -23.23 31.85
N SER A 802 -12.13 -21.93 31.54
CA SER A 802 -12.81 -21.36 30.36
C SER A 802 -12.07 -21.71 29.05
N PHE A 803 -10.73 -21.81 29.11
CA PHE A 803 -9.92 -22.33 28.02
C PHE A 803 -10.16 -23.83 27.79
N MET A 804 -10.19 -24.66 28.85
CA MET A 804 -10.40 -26.11 28.73
C MET A 804 -11.75 -26.44 28.08
N LYS A 805 -12.82 -25.73 28.44
CA LYS A 805 -14.14 -25.81 27.74
C LYS A 805 -14.07 -25.44 26.26
N THR A 806 -13.10 -24.61 25.86
CA THR A 806 -12.85 -24.26 24.45
C THR A 806 -12.03 -25.36 23.76
N TYR A 807 -11.03 -25.93 24.44
CA TYR A 807 -10.27 -27.09 24.00
C TYR A 807 -11.18 -28.30 23.75
N GLU A 808 -11.93 -28.74 24.77
CA GLU A 808 -12.89 -29.86 24.72
C GLU A 808 -13.88 -29.74 23.54
N LYS A 809 -14.42 -28.54 23.32
CA LYS A 809 -15.43 -28.28 22.28
C LYS A 809 -14.84 -28.16 20.88
N SER A 810 -13.61 -27.67 20.72
CA SER A 810 -13.10 -27.19 19.44
C SER A 810 -11.75 -27.76 19.00
N PHE A 811 -11.06 -28.57 19.79
CA PHE A 811 -9.75 -29.12 19.39
C PHE A 811 -9.85 -29.97 18.10
N SER A 812 -10.86 -30.85 18.01
CA SER A 812 -11.08 -31.73 16.85
C SER A 812 -11.80 -31.07 15.67
N SER A 813 -12.36 -29.88 15.83
CA SER A 813 -13.30 -29.26 14.85
C SER A 813 -12.91 -27.84 14.40
N ASN A 814 -12.22 -27.08 15.24
CA ASN A 814 -11.68 -25.75 14.93
C ASN A 814 -10.43 -25.48 15.78
N LEU A 815 -9.37 -26.23 15.48
CA LEU A 815 -8.05 -26.15 16.12
C LEU A 815 -7.49 -24.72 16.19
N SER A 816 -7.70 -23.89 15.16
CA SER A 816 -7.21 -22.49 15.14
C SER A 816 -7.85 -21.64 16.25
N THR A 817 -9.11 -21.91 16.62
CA THR A 817 -9.76 -21.26 17.77
C THR A 817 -9.11 -21.67 19.10
N VAL A 818 -8.68 -22.93 19.24
CA VAL A 818 -8.00 -23.42 20.45
C VAL A 818 -6.60 -22.82 20.58
N ILE A 819 -5.80 -22.85 19.51
CA ILE A 819 -4.45 -22.24 19.49
C ILE A 819 -4.54 -20.75 19.87
N LYS A 820 -5.43 -19.98 19.21
CA LYS A 820 -5.66 -18.55 19.48
C LYS A 820 -6.31 -18.26 20.85
N ALA A 821 -6.75 -19.27 21.59
CA ALA A 821 -7.19 -19.13 22.97
C ALA A 821 -6.06 -19.47 23.95
N PHE A 822 -5.27 -20.50 23.64
CA PHE A 822 -4.10 -20.92 24.40
C PHE A 822 -3.00 -19.85 24.42
N GLU A 823 -2.66 -19.27 23.27
CA GLU A 823 -1.60 -18.26 23.14
C GLU A 823 -1.95 -16.91 23.81
N LYS A 824 -3.20 -16.71 24.23
CA LYS A 824 -3.65 -15.54 25.01
C LYS A 824 -3.50 -15.74 26.53
N LEU A 825 -3.21 -16.97 26.98
CA LEU A 825 -2.98 -17.25 28.38
C LEU A 825 -1.61 -16.69 28.81
N THR A 826 -1.55 -16.16 30.03
CA THR A 826 -0.30 -15.72 30.63
C THR A 826 0.55 -16.93 31.03
N SER A 827 1.87 -16.77 31.17
CA SER A 827 2.77 -17.87 31.55
C SER A 827 2.32 -18.59 32.83
N LYS A 828 1.76 -17.86 33.80
CA LYS A 828 1.11 -18.40 35.01
C LYS A 828 -0.09 -19.29 34.65
N GLN A 829 -1.05 -18.81 33.86
CA GLN A 829 -2.22 -19.60 33.44
C GLN A 829 -1.82 -20.86 32.64
N VAL A 830 -0.78 -20.78 31.82
CA VAL A 830 -0.24 -21.90 31.03
C VAL A 830 0.35 -23.01 31.91
N SER A 831 0.89 -22.71 33.11
CA SER A 831 1.46 -23.73 34.01
C SER A 831 0.41 -24.55 34.77
N LEU A 832 -0.86 -24.10 34.81
CA LEU A 832 -1.99 -24.85 35.39
C LEU A 832 -2.58 -25.92 34.45
N ILE A 833 -2.25 -25.86 33.16
CA ILE A 833 -2.62 -26.88 32.17
C ILE A 833 -1.63 -28.05 32.32
N ASP A 834 -2.07 -29.28 32.10
CA ASP A 834 -1.18 -30.44 32.13
C ASP A 834 -0.23 -30.49 30.91
N ALA A 835 0.87 -31.24 31.03
CA ALA A 835 1.87 -31.31 29.96
C ALA A 835 1.36 -32.00 28.68
N ALA A 836 0.44 -32.96 28.78
CA ALA A 836 -0.05 -33.71 27.62
C ALA A 836 -1.02 -32.86 26.78
N THR A 837 -1.94 -32.12 27.41
CA THR A 837 -2.78 -31.13 26.72
C THR A 837 -1.93 -30.07 26.02
N ARG A 838 -0.90 -29.53 26.69
CA ARG A 838 0.04 -28.58 26.06
C ARG A 838 0.74 -29.20 24.84
N GLN A 839 1.26 -30.42 24.98
CA GLN A 839 1.95 -31.15 23.92
C GLN A 839 1.04 -31.36 22.70
N LEU A 840 -0.20 -31.80 22.91
CA LEU A 840 -1.18 -32.00 21.84
C LEU A 840 -1.55 -30.70 21.11
N ILE A 841 -1.63 -29.56 21.81
CA ILE A 841 -1.83 -28.25 21.17
C ILE A 841 -0.59 -27.87 20.35
N MET A 842 0.61 -28.05 20.91
CA MET A 842 1.88 -27.70 20.29
C MET A 842 2.15 -28.49 19.00
N GLU A 843 2.01 -29.83 19.02
CA GLU A 843 2.18 -30.69 17.84
C GLU A 843 1.20 -30.32 16.72
N LYS A 844 -0.05 -30.01 17.08
CA LYS A 844 -1.08 -29.59 16.14
C LYS A 844 -0.85 -28.17 15.59
N GLN A 845 -0.30 -27.26 16.40
CA GLN A 845 0.14 -25.94 15.95
C GLN A 845 1.31 -26.05 14.97
N GLN A 846 2.36 -26.80 15.33
CA GLN A 846 3.52 -27.06 14.48
C GLN A 846 3.10 -27.69 13.14
N GLY A 847 2.19 -28.68 13.17
CA GLY A 847 1.63 -29.29 11.96
C GLY A 847 0.83 -28.32 11.07
N GLN A 848 0.08 -27.37 11.66
CA GLN A 848 -0.60 -26.31 10.90
C GLN A 848 0.36 -25.24 10.34
N GLN A 849 1.58 -25.17 10.87
CA GLN A 849 2.60 -24.20 10.47
C GLN A 849 3.68 -24.80 9.56
N GLN A 850 3.60 -26.10 9.21
CA GLN A 850 4.47 -26.66 8.18
C GLN A 850 4.23 -25.99 6.82
N THR A 851 5.30 -25.83 6.04
CA THR A 851 5.23 -25.24 4.71
C THR A 851 4.58 -26.21 3.73
N ASN A 852 3.48 -25.81 3.08
CA ASN A 852 2.86 -26.60 2.03
C ASN A 852 3.73 -26.59 0.78
N GLU A 853 4.62 -27.58 0.70
CA GLU A 853 5.53 -27.80 -0.41
C GLU A 853 4.82 -28.23 -1.69
N ASN A 854 3.70 -28.97 -1.59
CA ASN A 854 2.90 -29.40 -2.74
C ASN A 854 2.37 -28.20 -3.55
N ALA A 855 1.96 -27.13 -2.86
CA ALA A 855 1.54 -25.89 -3.52
C ALA A 855 2.71 -25.15 -4.21
N LEU A 856 3.94 -25.25 -3.71
CA LEU A 856 5.13 -24.63 -4.31
C LEU A 856 5.63 -25.44 -5.52
N MET A 857 5.74 -26.77 -5.37
CA MET A 857 6.03 -27.70 -6.48
C MET A 857 5.02 -27.59 -7.61
N LEU A 858 3.75 -27.28 -7.30
CA LEU A 858 2.73 -27.07 -8.32
C LEU A 858 2.88 -25.73 -9.04
N ILE A 859 3.34 -24.66 -8.36
CA ILE A 859 3.72 -23.40 -9.01
C ILE A 859 4.88 -23.64 -9.98
N GLU A 860 5.93 -24.37 -9.54
CA GLU A 860 7.05 -24.79 -10.39
C GLU A 860 6.57 -25.59 -11.62
N SER A 861 5.71 -26.59 -11.39
CA SER A 861 5.16 -27.44 -12.45
C SER A 861 4.35 -26.63 -13.48
N ILE A 862 3.48 -25.72 -13.02
CA ILE A 862 2.68 -24.85 -13.89
C ILE A 862 3.55 -23.86 -14.68
N ASN A 863 4.66 -23.39 -14.11
CA ASN A 863 5.62 -22.57 -14.84
C ASN A 863 6.30 -23.38 -15.96
N SER A 864 6.72 -24.62 -15.67
CA SER A 864 7.39 -25.53 -16.62
C SER A 864 6.52 -26.08 -17.77
N LEU A 865 5.27 -25.63 -17.90
CA LEU A 865 4.43 -25.90 -19.07
C LEU A 865 4.93 -25.17 -20.32
N LEU A 866 5.64 -24.06 -20.13
CA LEU A 866 6.34 -23.33 -21.18
C LEU A 866 7.86 -23.43 -20.96
N VAL A 867 8.63 -23.30 -22.03
CA VAL A 867 10.07 -22.97 -22.01
C VAL A 867 10.34 -21.98 -23.15
N LYS A 868 10.89 -20.81 -22.82
CA LYS A 868 11.02 -19.65 -23.74
C LYS A 868 9.71 -19.29 -24.46
N GLY A 869 8.57 -19.45 -23.79
CA GLY A 869 7.26 -19.22 -24.36
C GLY A 869 6.77 -20.28 -25.35
N GLU A 870 7.52 -21.34 -25.64
CA GLU A 870 7.01 -22.51 -26.37
C GLU A 870 6.47 -23.57 -25.41
N TYR A 871 5.43 -24.30 -25.83
CA TYR A 871 4.94 -25.43 -25.04
C TYR A 871 5.91 -26.62 -25.07
N VAL A 872 6.16 -27.18 -23.88
CA VAL A 872 7.01 -28.36 -23.68
C VAL A 872 6.40 -29.62 -24.29
N ASP A 873 7.25 -30.59 -24.63
CA ASP A 873 6.80 -31.87 -25.18
C ASP A 873 6.01 -32.67 -24.14
N GLY A 874 5.02 -33.44 -24.59
CA GLY A 874 4.07 -34.14 -23.70
C GLY A 874 3.11 -33.21 -22.96
N LEU A 875 2.78 -32.03 -23.53
CA LEU A 875 1.95 -31.00 -22.89
C LEU A 875 0.62 -31.55 -22.35
N GLU A 876 -0.08 -32.37 -23.12
CA GLU A 876 -1.42 -32.85 -22.76
C GLU A 876 -1.41 -33.65 -21.45
N ASP A 877 -0.43 -34.53 -21.27
CA ASP A 877 -0.33 -35.37 -20.07
C ASP A 877 0.21 -34.58 -18.86
N LYS A 878 1.16 -33.67 -19.07
CA LYS A 878 1.61 -32.72 -18.04
C LYS A 878 0.46 -31.85 -17.54
N VAL A 879 -0.39 -31.34 -18.43
CA VAL A 879 -1.58 -30.57 -18.08
C VAL A 879 -2.57 -31.41 -17.28
N LYS A 880 -2.84 -32.67 -17.66
CA LYS A 880 -3.68 -33.60 -16.88
C LYS A 880 -3.12 -33.85 -15.47
N GLU A 881 -1.81 -34.12 -15.36
CA GLU A 881 -1.14 -34.39 -14.10
C GLU A 881 -1.18 -33.19 -13.15
N ILE A 882 -0.86 -32.00 -13.68
CA ILE A 882 -0.88 -30.73 -12.95
C ILE A 882 -2.33 -30.35 -12.55
N ARG A 883 -3.31 -30.61 -13.42
CA ARG A 883 -4.75 -30.45 -13.13
C ARG A 883 -5.18 -31.35 -11.97
N ALA A 884 -4.82 -32.64 -11.98
CA ALA A 884 -5.14 -33.57 -10.89
C ALA A 884 -4.50 -33.12 -9.56
N LYS A 885 -3.20 -32.83 -9.56
CA LYS A 885 -2.47 -32.29 -8.40
C LYS A 885 -3.05 -30.97 -7.89
N TYR A 886 -3.52 -30.09 -8.79
CA TYR A 886 -4.25 -28.88 -8.40
C TYR A 886 -5.56 -29.22 -7.72
N ASP A 887 -6.38 -30.10 -8.31
CA ASP A 887 -7.71 -30.40 -7.79
C ASP A 887 -7.68 -31.17 -6.45
N GLU A 888 -6.60 -31.90 -6.14
CA GLU A 888 -6.31 -32.48 -4.82
C GLU A 888 -6.03 -31.42 -3.72
N LEU A 889 -5.54 -30.23 -4.05
CA LEU A 889 -5.23 -29.18 -3.07
C LEU A 889 -6.48 -28.67 -2.33
N SER A 890 -6.32 -28.29 -1.05
CA SER A 890 -7.42 -27.69 -0.29
C SER A 890 -7.81 -26.30 -0.81
N ALA A 891 -9.00 -25.82 -0.44
CA ALA A 891 -9.48 -24.48 -0.76
C ALA A 891 -8.65 -23.34 -0.11
N THR A 892 -7.70 -23.66 0.77
CA THR A 892 -6.67 -22.73 1.25
C THR A 892 -5.44 -22.77 0.35
N ASP A 893 -4.96 -23.96 0.02
CA ASP A 893 -3.71 -24.16 -0.72
C ASP A 893 -3.84 -23.74 -2.19
N LYS A 894 -5.00 -23.96 -2.81
CA LYS A 894 -5.35 -23.43 -4.14
C LYS A 894 -5.19 -21.90 -4.25
N LYS A 895 -5.23 -21.17 -3.12
CA LYS A 895 -5.02 -19.70 -3.11
C LYS A 895 -3.53 -19.32 -3.14
N ILE A 896 -2.61 -20.24 -2.86
CA ILE A 896 -1.16 -20.04 -2.95
C ILE A 896 -0.72 -20.04 -4.42
N VAL A 897 -1.35 -20.89 -5.24
CA VAL A 897 -1.03 -21.16 -6.66
C VAL A 897 -1.50 -20.02 -7.59
N LYS A 898 -0.85 -18.85 -7.49
CA LYS A 898 -1.24 -17.63 -8.24
C LYS A 898 -1.13 -17.75 -9.76
N ASN A 899 -0.26 -18.64 -10.25
CA ASN A 899 0.00 -18.84 -11.67
C ASN A 899 -0.98 -19.82 -12.36
N TYR A 900 -2.02 -20.30 -11.68
CA TYR A 900 -3.04 -21.21 -12.23
C TYR A 900 -3.67 -20.77 -13.58
N SER A 901 -3.66 -19.46 -13.88
CA SER A 901 -4.04 -18.96 -15.21
C SER A 901 -3.16 -19.49 -16.36
N LYS A 902 -1.86 -19.78 -16.14
CA LYS A 902 -0.97 -20.44 -17.12
C LYS A 902 -1.49 -21.84 -17.47
N LEU A 903 -1.97 -22.61 -16.48
CA LEU A 903 -2.57 -23.93 -16.69
C LEU A 903 -3.85 -23.83 -17.52
N THR A 904 -4.78 -22.95 -17.14
CA THR A 904 -6.03 -22.75 -17.91
C THR A 904 -5.79 -22.19 -19.31
N GLN A 905 -4.71 -21.44 -19.54
CA GLN A 905 -4.29 -21.07 -20.89
C GLN A 905 -3.86 -22.31 -21.70
N ALA A 906 -3.01 -23.18 -21.13
CA ALA A 906 -2.57 -24.41 -21.79
C ALA A 906 -3.74 -25.37 -22.12
N GLU A 907 -4.70 -25.51 -21.22
CA GLU A 907 -5.94 -26.29 -21.44
C GLU A 907 -6.76 -25.76 -22.63
N ASN A 908 -6.92 -24.44 -22.73
CA ASN A 908 -7.63 -23.80 -23.84
C ASN A 908 -6.84 -23.89 -25.16
N ASP A 909 -5.51 -23.84 -25.11
CA ASP A 909 -4.64 -23.89 -26.29
C ASP A 909 -4.51 -25.30 -26.87
N LEU A 910 -4.42 -26.33 -26.02
CA LEU A 910 -4.61 -27.74 -26.40
C LEU A 910 -5.95 -27.94 -27.12
N LYS A 911 -7.04 -27.37 -26.55
CA LYS A 911 -8.38 -27.47 -27.15
C LYS A 911 -8.45 -26.84 -28.54
N LYS A 912 -7.89 -25.64 -28.75
CA LYS A 912 -7.84 -24.99 -30.08
C LYS A 912 -7.09 -25.84 -31.11
N VAL A 913 -5.96 -26.42 -30.71
CA VAL A 913 -5.14 -27.29 -31.58
C VAL A 913 -5.92 -28.55 -31.98
N ALA A 914 -6.66 -29.17 -31.06
CA ALA A 914 -7.56 -30.28 -31.36
C ALA A 914 -8.76 -29.87 -32.24
N GLU A 915 -9.35 -28.68 -32.02
CA GLU A 915 -10.44 -28.14 -32.84
C GLU A 915 -10.01 -27.86 -34.29
N VAL A 916 -8.77 -27.39 -34.51
CA VAL A 916 -8.19 -27.29 -35.87
C VAL A 916 -7.93 -28.67 -36.46
N HIS A 917 -7.42 -29.62 -35.69
CA HIS A 917 -7.17 -30.98 -36.18
C HIS A 917 -8.46 -31.72 -36.58
N ALA A 918 -9.59 -31.47 -35.90
CA ALA A 918 -10.89 -32.04 -36.26
C ALA A 918 -11.41 -31.61 -37.65
N LEU A 919 -10.85 -30.53 -38.24
CA LEU A 919 -11.14 -30.12 -39.62
C LEU A 919 -10.28 -30.85 -40.66
N TYR A 920 -9.21 -31.52 -40.25
CA TYR A 920 -8.32 -32.24 -41.15
C TYR A 920 -9.02 -33.47 -41.77
N LYS A 921 -8.81 -33.67 -43.08
CA LYS A 921 -9.28 -34.83 -43.84
C LYS A 921 -8.15 -35.28 -44.77
N ALA A 922 -7.78 -36.55 -44.69
CA ALA A 922 -6.86 -37.16 -45.66
C ALA A 922 -7.51 -37.31 -47.04
N ASP A 923 -8.80 -37.63 -47.08
CA ASP A 923 -9.55 -37.96 -48.29
C ASP A 923 -9.96 -36.72 -49.11
N GLY A 924 -9.02 -36.13 -49.86
CA GLY A 924 -9.25 -35.44 -51.15
C GLY A 924 -10.15 -34.19 -51.21
N ASP A 925 -10.96 -33.88 -50.22
CA ASP A 925 -11.96 -32.81 -50.23
C ASP A 925 -11.31 -31.43 -50.15
N ASP A 926 -11.39 -30.67 -51.25
CA ASP A 926 -10.88 -29.30 -51.35
C ASP A 926 -11.58 -28.33 -50.37
N ALA A 927 -12.85 -28.56 -50.03
CA ALA A 927 -13.57 -27.72 -49.09
C ALA A 927 -13.08 -27.97 -47.64
N ALA A 928 -12.92 -29.23 -47.24
CA ALA A 928 -12.30 -29.57 -45.96
C ALA A 928 -10.84 -29.12 -45.89
N ARG A 929 -10.04 -29.35 -46.94
CA ARG A 929 -8.64 -28.90 -47.00
C ARG A 929 -8.52 -27.38 -46.86
N LYS A 930 -9.36 -26.62 -47.56
CA LYS A 930 -9.37 -25.14 -47.47
C LYS A 930 -9.90 -24.65 -46.12
N ALA A 931 -10.87 -25.34 -45.50
CA ALA A 931 -11.33 -25.04 -44.15
C ALA A 931 -10.22 -25.28 -43.11
N TRP A 932 -9.53 -26.42 -43.17
CA TRP A 932 -8.36 -26.72 -42.33
C TRP A 932 -7.24 -25.70 -42.53
N GLN A 933 -6.83 -25.41 -43.78
CA GLN A 933 -5.82 -24.37 -44.09
C GLN A 933 -6.20 -23.00 -43.54
N THR A 934 -7.48 -22.62 -43.62
CA THR A 934 -8.00 -21.34 -43.10
C THR A 934 -8.02 -21.28 -41.57
N ALA A 935 -8.12 -22.43 -40.88
CA ALA A 935 -8.10 -22.52 -39.43
C ALA A 935 -6.67 -22.63 -38.88
N TYR A 936 -5.85 -23.50 -39.49
CA TYR A 936 -4.41 -23.62 -39.23
C TYR A 936 -3.69 -22.30 -39.47
N GLY A 937 -4.01 -21.59 -40.55
CA GLY A 937 -3.45 -20.28 -40.88
C GLY A 937 -3.76 -19.16 -39.87
N LYS A 938 -4.68 -19.41 -38.91
CA LYS A 938 -5.04 -18.51 -37.80
C LYS A 938 -4.52 -18.99 -36.45
N LEU A 939 -3.87 -20.15 -36.37
CA LEU A 939 -3.06 -20.51 -35.20
C LEU A 939 -1.90 -19.52 -35.12
N SER A 940 -1.54 -19.10 -33.90
CA SER A 940 -0.28 -18.39 -33.67
C SER A 940 0.89 -19.36 -33.76
N LYS A 941 2.14 -18.88 -33.94
CA LYS A 941 3.32 -19.76 -34.09
C LYS A 941 3.51 -20.73 -32.91
N LYS A 942 3.18 -20.31 -31.69
CA LYS A 942 3.15 -21.17 -30.50
C LYS A 942 2.18 -22.36 -30.63
N LEU A 943 1.02 -22.14 -31.26
CA LEU A 943 0.00 -23.17 -31.49
C LEU A 943 0.25 -23.97 -32.78
N GLU A 944 0.89 -23.38 -33.79
CA GLU A 944 1.43 -24.05 -34.97
C GLU A 944 2.44 -25.13 -34.53
N LEU A 945 3.43 -24.76 -33.71
CA LEU A 945 4.42 -25.67 -33.16
C LEU A 945 3.79 -26.75 -32.26
N LEU A 946 2.82 -26.39 -31.42
CA LEU A 946 2.06 -27.38 -30.62
C LEU A 946 1.29 -28.35 -31.50
N TYR A 947 0.64 -27.87 -32.57
CA TYR A 947 -0.06 -28.71 -33.54
C TYR A 947 0.91 -29.68 -34.22
N THR A 948 2.07 -29.22 -34.71
CA THR A 948 3.07 -30.10 -35.35
C THR A 948 3.65 -31.13 -34.38
N LYS A 949 3.79 -30.80 -33.08
CA LYS A 949 4.22 -31.74 -32.03
C LYS A 949 3.16 -32.79 -31.70
N MET A 950 1.88 -32.41 -31.62
CA MET A 950 0.77 -33.32 -31.28
C MET A 950 0.31 -34.17 -32.47
N TYR A 951 0.31 -33.59 -33.66
CA TYR A 951 -0.17 -34.18 -34.91
C TYR A 951 0.94 -34.09 -35.97
N PRO A 952 2.01 -34.89 -35.84
CA PRO A 952 3.05 -34.99 -36.87
C PRO A 952 2.47 -35.65 -38.12
N THR A 953 1.95 -34.83 -39.03
CA THR A 953 1.62 -35.25 -40.39
C THR A 953 2.88 -35.72 -41.10
N GLU A 954 2.83 -36.89 -41.74
CA GLU A 954 3.83 -37.27 -42.75
C GLU A 954 3.88 -36.16 -43.81
N LYS A 955 5.10 -35.75 -44.18
CA LYS A 955 5.38 -34.49 -44.91
C LYS A 955 5.05 -34.55 -46.39
#